data_AF-A0A1H4S8Z1-F1
#
_entry.id   AF-A0A1H4S8Z1-F1
#
_cell.length_a   1.000
_cell.length_b   1.000
_cell.length_c   1.000
_cell.angle_alpha   90.00
_cell.angle_beta   90.00
_cell.angle_gamma   90.00
#
_symmetry.space_group_name_H-M   'P 1'
#
loop_
_entity.id
_entity.type
_entity.pdbx_description
1 polymer ?
#
loop_
_entity_poly.entity_id
_entity_poly.type
_entity_poly.pdbx_seq_one_letter_code
_entity_poly.pdbx_strand_id
1 'polypeptide(L)'
;MIADYISYFYKCYQADNKESGVLNFFSSKYENQFIIKPEEELINNRYPLQFISEKQAIPILQTLALYNNDKELWYGSLFCLGKRNDFRKRITSITAPLFLYKAAIEKKEDVYFLKIDHESRQLNIAFLKGLLFKTSFDDFLFEVERLFDANTHVNFFVINQLKRIFEEHVSNIHFNSDFLLYPKLKNQTYLKTLVQQEKELEKFTMVSSSGIFISSRANNINAVVNELETLKNQTNYSQGLQAFFSSEIEKNARYNNTIKIPQLLNTAQERIVQNASTYGKSVIFGPPGTGKTYTISAIAQDYVSKGKSVLIVTKTAQALDVIADKLMNSKIGDFAIKVGGNYYKRTLLAKLNRIINGRYYRHKHKEEAYQADIKREVQFNKLKSLEADFTEKVTKEIERVEKLFSESFYQKTLSKLDINFIRVFEKIEWEIIEEYFSTLTLFEKRAEEALLKQLISTIIVYSNKELQKLIALKNVFQTAEKSLINKQLQQLDAAPLTHFLPIWLVKIDEIAMSLPMQKDLFDIAIVDEATQCDIASCLPIFQRAKKVVVAGDTNQLRHISFLSKTQMDRFQKQHDITDSIRFNFRKKSLLDFTLEHTAKGDQIVLLDEHYRSLPEIIRFSNESFYGQALRIMTQTPLNHNKQAVFLHKTNGLQDEKGINLEEVNQVIKHIEIVVENERLLHKSLATSIGVLSPFRQQTNQLTKSIKQKFDLTTIKKHKIKLGTPYHFQGEERDVMLLSMVANGNSHFASLNYLNKEDVFNVAITRARNEQHIFYSINSESLPERSLLRQYLSSFEQKNIFTHQNELTEDSFSQEVKAFLKQFKATTHVGYTIAGLSIDMLLENNNNYLGIDLIGYPGSFTAAFDIERYRILHRVGIQIIPISYLSWTYHQEETMKFLKKMMQPLIA
;
A
#
# COMPACT_ATOMS: atom_id res chain seq x y z
N MET A 1 -19.02 24.96 12.95
CA MET A 1 -18.19 24.73 11.74
C MET A 1 -17.66 23.29 11.65
N ILE A 2 -16.67 22.84 12.47
CA ILE A 2 -16.16 21.45 12.37
C ILE A 2 -17.27 20.41 12.62
N ALA A 3 -18.14 20.63 13.62
CA ALA A 3 -19.29 19.77 13.90
C ALA A 3 -20.25 19.63 12.70
N ASP A 4 -20.43 20.71 11.93
CA ASP A 4 -21.28 20.74 10.74
C ASP A 4 -20.65 19.95 9.59
N TYR A 5 -19.33 20.08 9.41
CA TYR A 5 -18.57 19.29 8.44
C TYR A 5 -18.67 17.79 8.75
N ILE A 6 -18.49 17.41 10.02
CA ILE A 6 -18.62 16.01 10.44
C ILE A 6 -20.05 15.52 10.24
N SER A 7 -21.05 16.33 10.58
CA SER A 7 -22.47 15.99 10.37
C SER A 7 -22.80 15.75 8.89
N TYR A 8 -22.28 16.61 8.01
CA TYR A 8 -22.40 16.46 6.56
C TYR A 8 -21.77 15.15 6.07
N PHE A 9 -20.52 14.90 6.45
CA PHE A 9 -19.81 13.67 6.04
C PHE A 9 -20.46 12.40 6.59
N TYR A 10 -20.97 12.44 7.83
CA TYR A 10 -21.77 11.35 8.42
C TYR A 10 -23.00 11.04 7.56
N LYS A 11 -23.80 12.04 7.18
CA LYS A 11 -25.00 11.84 6.35
C LYS A 11 -24.67 11.30 4.96
N CYS A 12 -23.62 11.82 4.34
CA CYS A 12 -23.12 11.33 3.05
C CYS A 12 -22.69 9.87 3.14
N TYR A 13 -21.83 9.52 4.11
CA TYR A 13 -21.33 8.15 4.29
C TYR A 13 -22.45 7.17 4.61
N GLN A 14 -23.38 7.55 5.50
CA GLN A 14 -24.54 6.73 5.84
C GLN A 14 -25.41 6.47 4.60
N ALA A 15 -25.65 7.48 3.77
CA ALA A 15 -26.46 7.32 2.55
C ALA A 15 -25.76 6.48 1.48
N ASP A 16 -24.44 6.66 1.29
CA ASP A 16 -23.64 5.93 0.30
C ASP A 16 -23.52 4.43 0.62
N ASN A 17 -23.58 4.07 1.91
CA ASN A 17 -23.34 2.70 2.36
C ASN A 17 -24.60 1.95 2.81
N LYS A 18 -25.80 2.53 2.66
CA LYS A 18 -27.09 1.92 3.04
C LYS A 18 -27.41 0.59 2.32
N GLU A 19 -26.74 0.27 1.22
CA GLU A 19 -27.00 -0.93 0.39
C GLU A 19 -26.07 -2.13 0.68
N SER A 20 -25.18 -2.05 1.67
CA SER A 20 -24.03 -2.94 1.86
C SER A 20 -24.30 -4.28 2.60
N GLY A 21 -25.41 -4.96 2.32
CA GLY A 21 -25.68 -6.30 2.85
C GLY A 21 -26.18 -7.31 1.81
N VAL A 22 -26.37 -8.56 2.23
CA VAL A 22 -26.74 -9.67 1.32
C VAL A 22 -28.25 -9.74 1.16
N LEU A 23 -28.81 -9.00 0.21
CA LEU A 23 -30.25 -9.02 -0.05
C LEU A 23 -30.69 -10.25 -0.87
N ASN A 24 -29.81 -10.75 -1.74
CA ASN A 24 -30.10 -11.91 -2.57
C ASN A 24 -28.84 -12.75 -2.78
N PHE A 25 -28.71 -13.84 -2.02
CA PHE A 25 -27.62 -14.79 -2.04
C PHE A 25 -27.37 -15.41 -3.43
N PHE A 26 -28.42 -15.63 -4.23
CA PHE A 26 -28.29 -16.19 -5.58
C PHE A 26 -27.99 -15.14 -6.66
N SER A 27 -27.73 -13.89 -6.26
CA SER A 27 -27.31 -12.84 -7.18
C SER A 27 -25.94 -13.16 -7.80
N SER A 28 -25.77 -12.80 -9.07
CA SER A 28 -24.48 -12.83 -9.78
C SER A 28 -23.41 -11.92 -9.17
N LYS A 29 -23.76 -11.10 -8.17
CA LYS A 29 -22.81 -10.35 -7.35
C LYS A 29 -21.87 -11.25 -6.53
N TYR A 30 -22.35 -12.44 -6.14
CA TYR A 30 -21.58 -13.40 -5.36
C TYR A 30 -21.04 -14.51 -6.26
N GLU A 31 -20.03 -15.23 -5.78
CA GLU A 31 -19.39 -16.32 -6.53
C GLU A 31 -19.39 -17.62 -5.70
N ASN A 32 -19.37 -18.76 -6.39
CA ASN A 32 -19.32 -20.09 -5.78
C ASN A 32 -20.42 -20.32 -4.72
N GLN A 33 -21.63 -19.82 -4.96
CA GLN A 33 -22.73 -19.92 -4.02
C GLN A 33 -23.30 -21.33 -4.00
N PHE A 34 -23.41 -21.93 -2.82
CA PHE A 34 -24.22 -23.13 -2.64
C PHE A 34 -24.70 -23.28 -1.19
N ILE A 35 -25.82 -23.98 -1.04
CA ILE A 35 -26.41 -24.35 0.25
C ILE A 35 -25.73 -25.62 0.76
N ILE A 36 -25.36 -25.65 2.04
CA ILE A 36 -24.66 -26.77 2.66
C ILE A 36 -25.56 -28.00 2.89
N LYS A 37 -24.98 -29.08 3.44
CA LYS A 37 -25.64 -30.36 3.75
C LYS A 37 -26.93 -30.17 4.58
N PRO A 38 -27.84 -31.17 4.60
CA PRO A 38 -29.18 -31.03 5.21
C PRO A 38 -29.20 -30.89 6.73
N GLU A 39 -28.05 -30.88 7.41
CA GLU A 39 -27.96 -30.58 8.85
C GLU A 39 -26.91 -29.50 9.08
N GLU A 40 -27.23 -28.56 9.97
CA GLU A 40 -26.31 -27.56 10.46
C GLU A 40 -25.35 -28.19 11.48
N GLU A 41 -24.06 -28.13 11.20
CA GLU A 41 -23.01 -28.76 12.02
C GLU A 41 -22.04 -27.71 12.60
N LEU A 42 -21.93 -26.55 11.95
CA LEU A 42 -20.93 -25.54 12.23
C LEU A 42 -21.46 -24.56 13.27
N ILE A 43 -22.61 -23.93 13.03
CA ILE A 43 -23.13 -22.85 13.88
C ILE A 43 -23.57 -23.36 15.26
N ASN A 44 -24.13 -24.56 15.32
CA ASN A 44 -24.46 -25.21 16.59
C ASN A 44 -23.22 -25.80 17.30
N ASN A 45 -22.05 -25.70 16.67
CA ASN A 45 -20.76 -26.22 17.12
C ASN A 45 -20.82 -27.70 17.52
N ARG A 46 -21.68 -28.48 16.85
CA ARG A 46 -21.69 -29.93 16.95
C ARG A 46 -20.38 -30.50 16.42
N TYR A 47 -19.85 -29.90 15.36
CA TYR A 47 -18.51 -30.16 14.85
C TYR A 47 -17.79 -28.84 14.50
N PRO A 48 -16.53 -28.66 14.90
CA PRO A 48 -15.77 -27.44 14.59
C PRO A 48 -15.38 -27.33 13.11
N LEU A 49 -15.51 -28.43 12.36
CA LEU A 49 -15.14 -28.58 10.96
C LEU A 49 -16.20 -29.42 10.25
N GLN A 50 -16.68 -28.95 9.11
CA GLN A 50 -17.64 -29.66 8.28
C GLN A 50 -16.95 -30.13 6.99
N PHE A 51 -17.13 -31.40 6.62
CA PHE A 51 -16.58 -31.92 5.37
C PHE A 51 -17.14 -31.16 4.16
N ILE A 52 -16.25 -30.78 3.24
CA ILE A 52 -16.58 -30.24 1.92
C ILE A 52 -15.88 -31.07 0.85
N SER A 53 -16.60 -31.44 -0.21
CA SER A 53 -16.00 -32.25 -1.27
C SER A 53 -14.90 -31.48 -2.00
N GLU A 54 -13.89 -32.19 -2.48
CA GLU A 54 -12.80 -31.60 -3.27
C GLU A 54 -13.32 -30.83 -4.49
N LYS A 55 -14.35 -31.38 -5.18
CA LYS A 55 -15.04 -30.75 -6.31
C LYS A 55 -15.65 -29.37 -5.96
N GLN A 56 -16.04 -29.16 -4.72
CA GLN A 56 -16.56 -27.87 -4.22
C GLN A 56 -15.44 -26.98 -3.69
N ALA A 57 -14.47 -27.56 -2.98
CA ALA A 57 -13.40 -26.83 -2.29
C ALA A 57 -12.38 -26.21 -3.25
N ILE A 58 -11.92 -26.97 -4.26
CA ILE A 58 -10.87 -26.50 -5.19
C ILE A 58 -11.28 -25.22 -5.93
N PRO A 59 -12.48 -25.14 -6.56
CA PRO A 59 -12.88 -23.92 -7.27
C PRO A 59 -12.93 -22.68 -6.37
N ILE A 60 -13.31 -22.84 -5.10
CA ILE A 60 -13.31 -21.77 -4.09
C ILE A 60 -11.88 -21.35 -3.77
N LEU A 61 -11.02 -22.31 -3.43
CA LEU A 61 -9.61 -22.04 -3.11
C LEU A 61 -8.87 -21.38 -4.27
N GLN A 62 -9.13 -21.79 -5.51
CA GLN A 62 -8.59 -21.12 -6.70
C GLN A 62 -9.13 -19.69 -6.84
N THR A 63 -10.44 -19.45 -6.62
CA THR A 63 -10.98 -18.06 -6.63
C THR A 63 -10.25 -17.19 -5.61
N LEU A 64 -10.16 -17.66 -4.37
CA LEU A 64 -9.57 -16.91 -3.27
C LEU A 64 -8.07 -16.67 -3.51
N ALA A 65 -7.37 -17.61 -4.14
CA ALA A 65 -5.97 -17.45 -4.52
C ALA A 65 -5.78 -16.40 -5.65
N LEU A 66 -6.63 -16.42 -6.69
CA LEU A 66 -6.53 -15.49 -7.83
C LEU A 66 -6.85 -14.04 -7.46
N TYR A 67 -7.81 -13.83 -6.56
CA TYR A 67 -8.23 -12.50 -6.07
C TYR A 67 -7.64 -12.19 -4.70
N ASN A 68 -6.41 -12.66 -4.44
CA ASN A 68 -5.73 -12.61 -3.15
C ASN A 68 -6.04 -11.32 -2.35
N ASN A 69 -6.58 -11.48 -1.14
CA ASN A 69 -7.02 -10.43 -0.21
C ASN A 69 -8.25 -9.56 -0.61
N ASP A 70 -8.74 -9.61 -1.85
CA ASP A 70 -9.89 -8.80 -2.30
C ASP A 70 -11.25 -9.47 -2.04
N LYS A 71 -11.25 -10.80 -2.05
CA LYS A 71 -12.44 -11.63 -1.82
C LYS A 71 -12.31 -12.44 -0.53
N GLU A 72 -13.43 -12.62 0.15
CA GLU A 72 -13.55 -13.46 1.34
C GLU A 72 -14.63 -14.51 1.14
N LEU A 73 -14.45 -15.67 1.78
CA LEU A 73 -15.48 -16.69 1.88
C LEU A 73 -16.37 -16.38 3.08
N TRP A 74 -17.67 -16.38 2.83
CA TRP A 74 -18.70 -16.10 3.83
C TRP A 74 -19.63 -17.29 3.98
N TYR A 75 -20.15 -17.44 5.19
CA TYR A 75 -21.17 -18.38 5.57
C TYR A 75 -22.43 -17.60 5.98
N GLY A 76 -23.49 -17.75 5.21
CA GLY A 76 -24.80 -17.19 5.51
C GLY A 76 -25.69 -18.22 6.21
N SER A 77 -26.44 -17.82 7.23
CA SER A 77 -27.37 -18.72 7.92
C SER A 77 -28.70 -18.07 8.25
N LEU A 78 -29.73 -18.92 8.30
CA LEU A 78 -31.15 -18.62 8.46
C LEU A 78 -31.61 -17.65 7.38
N PHE A 79 -32.23 -18.18 6.33
CA PHE A 79 -32.56 -17.40 5.14
C PHE A 79 -33.96 -16.83 5.23
N CYS A 80 -34.08 -15.56 4.89
CA CYS A 80 -35.33 -14.88 4.68
C CYS A 80 -35.62 -14.76 3.18
N LEU A 81 -36.79 -15.23 2.77
CA LEU A 81 -37.22 -15.34 1.38
C LEU A 81 -38.44 -14.46 1.12
N GLY A 82 -38.48 -13.74 0.00
CA GLY A 82 -39.65 -12.93 -0.36
C GLY A 82 -39.45 -12.09 -1.62
N LYS A 83 -40.31 -11.09 -1.84
CA LYS A 83 -40.22 -10.13 -2.95
C LYS A 83 -40.44 -8.70 -2.48
N ARG A 84 -39.74 -7.75 -3.10
CA ARG A 84 -39.81 -6.31 -2.78
C ARG A 84 -39.64 -5.45 -4.03
N ASN A 85 -40.19 -4.24 -4.02
CA ASN A 85 -39.89 -3.21 -5.01
C ASN A 85 -38.55 -2.52 -4.73
N ASP A 86 -37.71 -2.42 -5.75
CA ASP A 86 -36.52 -1.56 -5.71
C ASP A 86 -36.90 -0.07 -5.79
N PHE A 87 -35.92 0.84 -5.64
CA PHE A 87 -36.13 2.28 -5.75
C PHE A 87 -36.69 2.74 -7.11
N ARG A 88 -36.62 1.89 -8.15
CA ARG A 88 -37.17 2.13 -9.49
C ARG A 88 -38.52 1.44 -9.70
N LYS A 89 -39.16 0.96 -8.63
CA LYS A 89 -40.43 0.22 -8.61
C LYS A 89 -40.39 -1.11 -9.40
N ARG A 90 -39.22 -1.72 -9.57
CA ARG A 90 -39.09 -3.07 -10.14
C ARG A 90 -39.15 -4.12 -9.05
N ILE A 91 -39.86 -5.21 -9.31
CA ILE A 91 -39.93 -6.34 -8.38
C ILE A 91 -38.59 -7.08 -8.37
N THR A 92 -38.06 -7.28 -7.17
CA THR A 92 -36.80 -8.01 -6.92
C THR A 92 -37.03 -9.12 -5.90
N SER A 93 -36.42 -10.27 -6.16
CA SER A 93 -36.42 -11.40 -5.22
C SER A 93 -35.42 -11.16 -4.10
N ILE A 94 -35.87 -11.43 -2.87
CA ILE A 94 -35.06 -11.42 -1.66
C ILE A 94 -34.76 -12.86 -1.26
N THR A 95 -33.49 -13.12 -0.98
CA THR A 95 -32.98 -14.38 -0.46
C THR A 95 -31.80 -14.06 0.44
N ALA A 96 -32.11 -13.46 1.59
CA ALA A 96 -31.15 -12.82 2.46
C ALA A 96 -30.83 -13.73 3.65
N PRO A 97 -29.57 -14.08 3.93
CA PRO A 97 -29.21 -14.71 5.20
C PRO A 97 -29.38 -13.70 6.32
N LEU A 98 -29.81 -14.16 7.50
CA LEU A 98 -29.92 -13.34 8.70
C LEU A 98 -28.55 -13.10 9.32
N PHE A 99 -27.76 -14.18 9.43
CA PHE A 99 -26.40 -14.14 9.97
C PHE A 99 -25.37 -14.35 8.89
N LEU A 100 -24.25 -13.63 9.03
CA LEU A 100 -23.07 -13.74 8.20
C LEU A 100 -21.87 -14.07 9.10
N TYR A 101 -21.09 -15.06 8.70
CA TYR A 101 -19.83 -15.43 9.36
C TYR A 101 -18.73 -15.46 8.31
N LYS A 102 -17.51 -15.04 8.68
CA LYS A 102 -16.32 -15.35 7.90
C LYS A 102 -16.09 -16.85 7.93
N ALA A 103 -15.73 -17.40 6.78
CA ALA A 103 -15.46 -18.82 6.61
C ALA A 103 -14.10 -19.05 5.96
N ALA A 104 -13.54 -20.23 6.18
CA ALA A 104 -12.30 -20.69 5.59
C ALA A 104 -12.41 -22.17 5.22
N ILE A 105 -11.57 -22.58 4.26
CA ILE A 105 -11.40 -23.99 3.91
C ILE A 105 -10.01 -24.41 4.38
N GLU A 106 -9.94 -25.42 5.25
CA GLU A 106 -8.71 -26.03 5.74
C GLU A 106 -8.52 -27.41 5.07
N LYS A 107 -7.29 -27.73 4.68
CA LYS A 107 -6.92 -29.07 4.18
C LYS A 107 -6.24 -29.85 5.31
N LYS A 108 -6.75 -31.04 5.64
CA LYS A 108 -6.17 -31.96 6.63
C LYS A 108 -6.14 -33.37 6.04
N GLU A 109 -4.97 -34.02 6.03
CA GLU A 109 -4.80 -35.40 5.56
C GLU A 109 -5.46 -35.65 4.18
N ASP A 110 -5.24 -34.73 3.24
CA ASP A 110 -5.83 -34.72 1.90
C ASP A 110 -7.34 -34.53 1.77
N VAL A 111 -8.03 -34.26 2.87
CA VAL A 111 -9.47 -33.93 2.90
C VAL A 111 -9.67 -32.44 3.17
N TYR A 112 -10.71 -31.85 2.57
CA TYR A 112 -11.07 -30.45 2.77
C TYR A 112 -12.21 -30.29 3.78
N PHE A 113 -12.05 -29.32 4.67
CA PHE A 113 -13.02 -28.98 5.69
C PHE A 113 -13.38 -27.50 5.65
N LEU A 114 -14.67 -27.20 5.76
CA LEU A 114 -15.20 -25.87 5.97
C LEU A 114 -15.15 -25.54 7.47
N LYS A 115 -14.73 -24.32 7.76
CA LYS A 115 -14.65 -23.75 9.11
C LYS A 115 -15.27 -22.36 9.10
N ILE A 116 -15.97 -22.00 10.17
CA ILE A 116 -16.45 -20.64 10.40
C ILE A 116 -15.73 -19.99 11.58
N ASP A 117 -15.53 -18.68 11.49
CA ASP A 117 -15.11 -17.87 12.62
C ASP A 117 -16.35 -17.42 13.40
N HIS A 118 -16.65 -18.09 14.50
CA HIS A 118 -17.78 -17.76 15.37
C HIS A 118 -17.68 -16.33 15.94
N GLU A 119 -16.48 -15.80 16.12
CA GLU A 119 -16.30 -14.42 16.61
C GLU A 119 -16.58 -13.38 15.52
N SER A 120 -16.79 -13.79 14.27
CA SER A 120 -17.10 -12.90 13.14
C SER A 120 -18.59 -12.77 12.83
N ARG A 121 -19.46 -13.29 13.70
CA ARG A 121 -20.92 -13.23 13.55
C ARG A 121 -21.40 -11.80 13.33
N GLN A 122 -22.06 -11.58 12.19
CA GLN A 122 -22.65 -10.30 11.80
C GLN A 122 -24.12 -10.50 11.47
N LEU A 123 -24.96 -9.55 11.88
CA LEU A 123 -26.34 -9.46 11.41
C LEU A 123 -26.40 -8.79 10.05
N ASN A 124 -27.28 -9.26 9.17
CA ASN A 124 -27.52 -8.65 7.87
C ASN A 124 -28.45 -7.43 8.01
N ILE A 125 -27.89 -6.36 8.59
CA ILE A 125 -28.62 -5.12 8.92
C ILE A 125 -29.26 -4.46 7.68
N ALA A 126 -28.64 -4.59 6.50
CA ALA A 126 -29.19 -4.01 5.27
C ALA A 126 -30.55 -4.65 4.90
N PHE A 127 -30.70 -5.95 5.14
CA PHE A 127 -31.99 -6.61 5.00
C PHE A 127 -32.94 -6.22 6.13
N LEU A 128 -32.48 -6.31 7.38
CA LEU A 128 -33.30 -6.10 8.57
C LEU A 128 -33.92 -4.71 8.65
N LYS A 129 -33.16 -3.64 8.34
CA LYS A 129 -33.68 -2.26 8.30
C LYS A 129 -34.80 -2.06 7.28
N GLY A 130 -34.89 -2.95 6.30
CA GLY A 130 -35.97 -2.93 5.33
C GLY A 130 -37.26 -3.59 5.82
N LEU A 131 -37.28 -4.27 6.96
CA LEU A 131 -38.48 -4.90 7.50
C LEU A 131 -39.44 -3.86 8.10
N LEU A 132 -40.70 -4.26 8.29
CA LEU A 132 -41.72 -3.45 8.93
C LEU A 132 -41.77 -3.79 10.41
N PHE A 133 -41.38 -2.85 11.26
CA PHE A 133 -41.34 -3.04 12.71
C PHE A 133 -42.61 -2.53 13.38
N LYS A 134 -43.09 -3.30 14.37
CA LYS A 134 -44.14 -2.93 15.33
C LYS A 134 -43.59 -2.02 16.43
N THR A 135 -42.32 -2.20 16.78
CA THR A 135 -41.54 -1.40 17.73
C THR A 135 -40.46 -0.59 17.00
N SER A 136 -39.52 0.03 17.73
CA SER A 136 -38.32 0.58 17.08
C SER A 136 -37.39 -0.55 16.61
N PHE A 137 -36.59 -0.26 15.57
CA PHE A 137 -35.52 -1.14 15.08
C PHE A 137 -34.44 -1.37 16.14
N ASP A 138 -34.15 -0.36 16.95
CA ASP A 138 -33.08 -0.40 17.95
C ASP A 138 -33.47 -1.32 19.12
N ASP A 139 -34.74 -1.32 19.54
CA ASP A 139 -35.24 -2.25 20.56
C ASP A 139 -35.14 -3.71 20.10
N PHE A 140 -35.54 -3.97 18.85
CA PHE A 140 -35.39 -5.30 18.24
C PHE A 140 -33.93 -5.73 18.18
N LEU A 141 -33.04 -4.83 17.74
CA LEU A 141 -31.61 -5.13 17.62
C LEU A 141 -31.01 -5.46 18.98
N PHE A 142 -31.34 -4.68 20.01
CA PHE A 142 -30.89 -4.91 21.39
C PHE A 142 -31.30 -6.27 21.93
N GLU A 143 -32.56 -6.69 21.71
CA GLU A 143 -33.07 -8.00 22.12
C GLU A 143 -32.34 -9.16 21.42
N VAL A 144 -32.13 -9.04 20.10
CA VAL A 144 -31.40 -10.02 19.30
C VAL A 144 -29.95 -10.11 19.77
N GLU A 145 -29.25 -8.98 19.94
CA GLU A 145 -27.87 -8.94 20.42
C GLU A 145 -27.77 -9.60 21.81
N ARG A 146 -28.64 -9.25 22.76
CA ARG A 146 -28.67 -9.86 24.10
C ARG A 146 -28.86 -11.38 24.06
N LEU A 147 -29.73 -11.90 23.19
CA LEU A 147 -29.94 -13.35 23.03
C LEU A 147 -28.63 -14.04 22.62
N PHE A 148 -27.88 -13.41 21.73
CA PHE A 148 -26.66 -13.97 21.15
C PHE A 148 -25.39 -13.70 21.96
N ASP A 149 -25.39 -12.68 22.82
CA ASP A 149 -24.35 -12.46 23.83
C ASP A 149 -24.42 -13.56 24.90
N ALA A 150 -25.64 -13.95 25.30
CA ALA A 150 -25.86 -15.06 26.23
C ALA A 150 -25.64 -16.45 25.60
N ASN A 151 -25.61 -16.56 24.27
CA ASN A 151 -25.52 -17.85 23.57
C ASN A 151 -24.52 -17.81 22.41
N THR A 152 -23.40 -18.51 22.59
CA THR A 152 -22.35 -18.66 21.57
C THR A 152 -22.78 -19.51 20.38
N HIS A 153 -23.71 -20.44 20.58
CA HIS A 153 -24.13 -21.43 19.57
C HIS A 153 -25.62 -21.33 19.29
N VAL A 154 -26.00 -21.51 18.02
CA VAL A 154 -27.41 -21.53 17.65
C VAL A 154 -27.92 -22.96 17.83
N ASN A 155 -28.80 -23.15 18.79
CA ASN A 155 -29.49 -24.42 19.06
C ASN A 155 -31.01 -24.22 19.00
N PHE A 156 -31.78 -25.28 19.25
CA PHE A 156 -33.24 -25.21 19.23
C PHE A 156 -33.80 -24.11 20.15
N PHE A 157 -33.25 -23.97 21.37
CA PHE A 157 -33.71 -22.96 22.33
C PHE A 157 -33.50 -21.54 21.77
N VAL A 158 -32.32 -21.27 21.22
CA VAL A 158 -31.99 -19.97 20.61
C VAL A 158 -32.89 -19.69 19.41
N ILE A 159 -33.14 -20.67 18.55
CA ILE A 159 -34.05 -20.53 17.40
C ILE A 159 -35.49 -20.21 17.85
N ASN A 160 -35.96 -20.85 18.92
CA ASN A 160 -37.29 -20.60 19.46
C ASN A 160 -37.41 -19.18 20.06
N GLN A 161 -36.40 -18.72 20.80
CA GLN A 161 -36.38 -17.35 21.32
C GLN A 161 -36.28 -16.32 20.19
N LEU A 162 -35.43 -16.58 19.20
CA LEU A 162 -35.30 -15.73 18.01
C LEU A 162 -36.65 -15.57 17.30
N LYS A 163 -37.37 -16.67 17.10
CA LYS A 163 -38.72 -16.66 16.52
C LYS A 163 -39.65 -15.72 17.30
N ARG A 164 -39.66 -15.82 18.63
CA ARG A 164 -40.50 -14.96 19.49
C ARG A 164 -40.16 -13.48 19.35
N ILE A 165 -38.87 -13.14 19.39
CA ILE A 165 -38.40 -11.75 19.21
C ILE A 165 -38.89 -11.19 17.86
N PHE A 166 -38.73 -11.94 16.78
CA PHE A 166 -39.22 -11.50 15.46
C PHE A 166 -40.75 -11.35 15.42
N GLU A 167 -41.52 -12.27 16.00
CA GLU A 167 -42.98 -12.19 16.05
C GLU A 167 -43.47 -10.99 16.89
N GLU A 168 -42.75 -10.63 17.94
CA GLU A 168 -43.02 -9.47 18.79
C GLU A 168 -42.72 -8.15 18.10
N HIS A 169 -41.59 -8.05 17.41
CA HIS A 169 -41.09 -6.79 16.88
C HIS A 169 -41.37 -6.55 15.39
N VAL A 170 -41.61 -7.58 14.57
CA VAL A 170 -41.72 -7.46 13.11
C VAL A 170 -43.11 -7.90 12.62
N SER A 171 -43.72 -7.13 11.73
CA SER A 171 -45.09 -7.38 11.24
C SER A 171 -45.15 -8.20 9.96
N ASN A 172 -44.12 -8.13 9.12
CA ASN A 172 -44.14 -8.69 7.75
C ASN A 172 -43.20 -9.89 7.56
N ILE A 173 -42.90 -10.60 8.64
CA ILE A 173 -42.09 -11.81 8.63
C ILE A 173 -42.90 -13.01 9.15
N HIS A 174 -42.75 -14.14 8.49
CA HIS A 174 -43.37 -15.40 8.86
C HIS A 174 -42.30 -16.48 8.97
N PHE A 175 -42.60 -17.53 9.73
CA PHE A 175 -41.70 -18.68 9.88
C PHE A 175 -42.27 -19.89 9.15
N ASN A 176 -41.42 -20.59 8.43
CA ASN A 176 -41.79 -21.86 7.81
C ASN A 176 -42.22 -22.88 8.89
N SER A 177 -43.16 -23.78 8.54
CA SER A 177 -43.64 -24.83 9.46
C SER A 177 -42.51 -25.65 10.08
N ASP A 178 -41.44 -25.86 9.32
CA ASP A 178 -40.32 -26.70 9.69
C ASP A 178 -39.16 -25.90 10.30
N PHE A 179 -39.35 -24.60 10.56
CA PHE A 179 -38.28 -23.72 11.06
C PHE A 179 -37.72 -24.23 12.40
N LEU A 180 -38.60 -24.72 13.28
CA LEU A 180 -38.24 -25.29 14.58
C LEU A 180 -37.63 -26.70 14.48
N LEU A 181 -37.58 -27.33 13.29
CA LEU A 181 -36.87 -28.60 13.08
C LEU A 181 -35.34 -28.42 12.94
N TYR A 182 -34.83 -27.23 13.23
CA TYR A 182 -33.41 -26.96 13.35
C TYR A 182 -32.74 -27.98 14.29
N PRO A 183 -31.61 -28.62 13.92
CA PRO A 183 -30.63 -28.21 12.91
C PRO A 183 -30.90 -28.70 11.47
N LYS A 184 -32.06 -29.28 11.16
CA LYS A 184 -32.37 -29.68 9.77
C LYS A 184 -32.48 -28.45 8.87
N LEU A 185 -31.79 -28.50 7.74
CA LEU A 185 -31.67 -27.43 6.76
C LEU A 185 -32.42 -27.75 5.47
N LYS A 186 -33.02 -26.72 4.87
CA LYS A 186 -33.60 -26.79 3.53
C LYS A 186 -32.53 -26.60 2.46
N ASN A 187 -32.67 -27.33 1.36
CA ASN A 187 -31.72 -27.31 0.24
C ASN A 187 -31.96 -26.12 -0.72
N GLN A 188 -31.03 -25.94 -1.66
CA GLN A 188 -31.11 -24.86 -2.65
C GLN A 188 -32.37 -24.88 -3.52
N THR A 189 -32.81 -26.07 -3.95
CA THR A 189 -34.01 -26.22 -4.79
C THR A 189 -35.24 -25.70 -4.06
N TYR A 190 -35.39 -26.07 -2.78
CA TYR A 190 -36.48 -25.61 -1.93
C TYR A 190 -36.53 -24.09 -1.82
N LEU A 191 -35.39 -23.44 -1.55
CA LEU A 191 -35.33 -21.98 -1.43
C LEU A 191 -35.77 -21.28 -2.72
N LYS A 192 -35.28 -21.75 -3.89
CA LYS A 192 -35.61 -21.17 -5.19
C LYS A 192 -37.10 -21.32 -5.52
N THR A 193 -37.66 -22.49 -5.26
CA THR A 193 -39.09 -22.75 -5.50
C THR A 193 -39.98 -21.86 -4.63
N LEU A 194 -39.65 -21.71 -3.34
CA LEU A 194 -40.45 -20.89 -2.42
C LEU A 194 -40.45 -19.40 -2.83
N VAL A 195 -39.28 -18.85 -3.20
CA VAL A 195 -39.17 -17.47 -3.70
C VAL A 195 -39.94 -17.25 -5.00
N GLN A 196 -39.95 -18.25 -5.90
CA GLN A 196 -40.71 -18.16 -7.15
C GLN A 196 -42.22 -18.14 -6.90
N GLN A 197 -42.69 -18.98 -5.99
CA GLN A 197 -44.11 -19.14 -5.64
C GLN A 197 -44.67 -17.95 -4.84
N GLU A 198 -43.83 -17.21 -4.12
CA GLU A 198 -44.28 -16.02 -3.37
C GLU A 198 -44.83 -14.94 -4.32
N LYS A 199 -46.07 -14.52 -4.10
CA LYS A 199 -46.76 -13.53 -4.94
C LYS A 199 -46.97 -12.21 -4.20
N GLU A 200 -46.96 -12.23 -2.88
CA GLU A 200 -47.18 -11.04 -2.05
C GLU A 200 -45.87 -10.24 -1.93
N LEU A 201 -45.95 -8.94 -2.21
CA LEU A 201 -44.84 -8.02 -1.99
C LEU A 201 -44.70 -7.69 -0.50
N GLU A 202 -43.46 -7.49 -0.06
CA GLU A 202 -43.13 -7.18 1.34
C GLU A 202 -43.49 -8.27 2.34
N LYS A 203 -43.88 -9.46 1.88
CA LYS A 203 -44.04 -10.65 2.72
C LYS A 203 -42.77 -11.48 2.69
N PHE A 204 -42.27 -11.78 3.88
CA PHE A 204 -41.03 -12.53 4.02
C PHE A 204 -41.21 -13.81 4.84
N THR A 205 -40.58 -14.89 4.41
CA THR A 205 -40.59 -16.19 5.10
C THR A 205 -39.17 -16.57 5.53
N MET A 206 -39.00 -16.80 6.83
CA MET A 206 -37.79 -17.33 7.44
C MET A 206 -37.72 -18.85 7.32
N VAL A 207 -36.56 -19.34 6.86
CA VAL A 207 -36.27 -20.74 6.59
C VAL A 207 -34.93 -21.12 7.19
N SER A 208 -34.88 -22.28 7.85
CA SER A 208 -33.64 -22.89 8.33
C SER A 208 -32.85 -23.41 7.14
N SER A 209 -31.87 -22.62 6.69
CA SER A 209 -30.91 -22.98 5.66
C SER A 209 -29.60 -22.27 5.94
N SER A 210 -28.51 -22.83 5.42
CA SER A 210 -27.19 -22.24 5.53
C SER A 210 -26.44 -22.46 4.22
N GLY A 211 -25.60 -21.52 3.84
CA GLY A 211 -24.89 -21.58 2.57
C GLY A 211 -23.61 -20.78 2.59
N ILE A 212 -22.70 -21.14 1.69
CA ILE A 212 -21.46 -20.40 1.51
C ILE A 212 -21.48 -19.63 0.21
N PHE A 213 -20.76 -18.52 0.20
CA PHE A 213 -20.61 -17.66 -0.96
C PHE A 213 -19.33 -16.84 -0.83
N ILE A 214 -18.77 -16.47 -1.97
CA ILE A 214 -17.64 -15.54 -2.02
C ILE A 214 -18.19 -14.14 -2.30
N SER A 215 -17.75 -13.17 -1.50
CA SER A 215 -18.08 -11.76 -1.67
C SER A 215 -16.80 -10.92 -1.56
N SER A 216 -16.82 -9.73 -2.15
CA SER A 216 -15.91 -8.66 -1.74
C SER A 216 -16.12 -8.40 -0.24
N ARG A 217 -15.04 -8.12 0.50
CA ARG A 217 -15.11 -7.88 1.96
C ARG A 217 -16.24 -6.91 2.29
N ALA A 218 -17.17 -7.32 3.15
CA ALA A 218 -18.12 -6.40 3.73
C ALA A 218 -17.33 -5.45 4.63
N ASN A 219 -17.09 -4.22 4.17
CA ASN A 219 -16.51 -3.18 5.00
C ASN A 219 -17.38 -3.07 6.26
N ASN A 220 -16.75 -2.92 7.42
CA ASN A 220 -17.42 -2.76 8.71
C ASN A 220 -18.07 -1.36 8.83
N ILE A 221 -18.98 -1.07 7.91
CA ILE A 221 -19.62 0.23 7.68
C ILE A 221 -20.33 0.71 8.93
N ASN A 222 -20.99 -0.21 9.65
CA ASN A 222 -21.71 0.13 10.87
C ASN A 222 -20.77 0.69 11.95
N ALA A 223 -19.55 0.16 12.07
CA ALA A 223 -18.60 0.66 13.05
C ALA A 223 -18.15 2.10 12.74
N VAL A 224 -17.86 2.40 11.47
CA VAL A 224 -17.51 3.76 11.02
C VAL A 224 -18.69 4.72 11.23
N VAL A 225 -19.92 4.30 10.91
CA VAL A 225 -21.14 5.11 11.13
C VAL A 225 -21.32 5.44 12.61
N ASN A 226 -21.13 4.47 13.51
CA ASN A 226 -21.27 4.67 14.95
C ASN A 226 -20.20 5.63 15.50
N GLU A 227 -18.94 5.52 15.04
CA GLU A 227 -17.89 6.46 15.44
C GLU A 227 -18.15 7.87 14.91
N LEU A 228 -18.61 8.01 13.68
CA LEU A 228 -18.98 9.31 13.10
C LEU A 228 -20.16 9.95 13.84
N GLU A 229 -21.16 9.16 14.24
CA GLU A 229 -22.27 9.64 15.05
C GLU A 229 -21.81 10.12 16.42
N THR A 230 -20.91 9.35 17.05
CA THR A 230 -20.29 9.76 18.32
C THR A 230 -19.48 11.05 18.15
N LEU A 231 -18.66 11.13 17.10
CA LEU A 231 -17.79 12.27 16.82
C LEU A 231 -18.59 13.55 16.50
N LYS A 232 -19.71 13.41 15.79
CA LYS A 232 -20.64 14.51 15.51
C LYS A 232 -21.16 15.15 16.81
N ASN A 233 -21.44 14.33 17.83
CA ASN A 233 -22.03 14.81 19.09
C ASN A 233 -20.98 15.29 20.11
N GLN A 234 -19.69 15.21 19.77
CA GLN A 234 -18.59 15.71 20.61
C GLN A 234 -18.25 17.17 20.31
N THR A 235 -17.74 17.87 21.31
CA THR A 235 -17.23 19.26 21.19
C THR A 235 -15.70 19.35 21.28
N ASN A 236 -15.03 18.29 21.74
CA ASN A 236 -13.58 18.26 21.98
C ASN A 236 -12.84 17.51 20.87
N TYR A 237 -12.41 18.23 19.83
CA TYR A 237 -11.67 17.65 18.70
C TYR A 237 -10.16 17.57 18.96
N SER A 238 -9.51 16.52 18.45
CA SER A 238 -8.04 16.36 18.43
C SER A 238 -7.31 17.45 17.66
N GLN A 239 -6.01 17.60 17.90
CA GLN A 239 -5.17 18.51 17.11
C GLN A 239 -5.11 18.09 15.64
N GLY A 240 -5.03 16.78 15.36
CA GLY A 240 -4.98 16.27 13.99
C GLY A 240 -6.24 16.56 13.19
N LEU A 241 -7.42 16.39 13.81
CA LEU A 241 -8.71 16.69 13.18
C LEU A 241 -8.92 18.20 12.94
N GLN A 242 -8.45 19.04 13.86
CA GLN A 242 -8.48 20.49 13.70
C GLN A 242 -7.56 20.94 12.54
N ALA A 243 -6.31 20.48 12.54
CA ALA A 243 -5.35 20.75 11.47
C ALA A 243 -5.82 20.22 10.11
N PHE A 244 -6.57 19.10 10.08
CA PHE A 244 -7.17 18.54 8.87
C PHE A 244 -8.11 19.53 8.17
N PHE A 245 -9.05 20.13 8.90
CA PHE A 245 -10.02 21.09 8.37
C PHE A 245 -9.50 22.52 8.25
N SER A 246 -8.43 22.87 8.97
CA SER A 246 -7.80 24.19 8.88
C SER A 246 -7.06 24.38 7.55
N SER A 247 -7.14 25.59 7.00
CA SER A 247 -6.29 26.04 5.87
C SER A 247 -5.05 26.80 6.34
N GLU A 248 -4.93 27.10 7.64
CA GLU A 248 -3.81 27.85 8.20
C GLU A 248 -2.58 26.95 8.43
N ILE A 249 -1.39 27.53 8.27
CA ILE A 249 -0.14 26.80 8.49
C ILE A 249 0.17 26.77 9.99
N GLU A 250 -0.26 25.71 10.66
CA GLU A 250 0.14 25.43 12.04
C GLU A 250 1.55 24.85 12.09
N LYS A 251 2.55 25.71 12.30
CA LYS A 251 3.94 25.31 12.60
C LYS A 251 4.10 25.06 14.09
N ASN A 252 4.59 23.88 14.47
CA ASN A 252 5.01 23.64 15.83
C ASN A 252 6.45 24.12 16.05
N ALA A 253 6.62 25.31 16.63
CA ALA A 253 7.93 25.96 16.84
C ALA A 253 8.90 25.23 17.78
N ARG A 254 8.47 24.14 18.45
CA ARG A 254 9.23 23.44 19.51
C ARG A 254 9.85 22.10 19.10
N TYR A 255 9.86 21.74 17.82
CA TYR A 255 10.34 20.42 17.41
C TYR A 255 11.84 20.39 17.08
N ASN A 256 12.53 19.39 17.64
CA ASN A 256 13.90 19.06 17.23
C ASN A 256 13.84 18.38 15.85
N ASN A 257 14.38 19.07 14.84
CA ASN A 257 14.38 18.63 13.44
C ASN A 257 15.46 17.59 13.14
N THR A 258 16.28 17.18 14.12
CA THR A 258 17.23 16.09 13.91
C THR A 258 16.47 14.79 13.64
N ILE A 259 16.68 14.24 12.44
CA ILE A 259 16.16 12.93 12.04
C ILE A 259 16.99 11.84 12.75
N LYS A 260 16.33 10.89 13.41
CA LYS A 260 16.97 9.82 14.18
C LYS A 260 16.59 8.44 13.65
N ILE A 261 16.94 8.17 12.40
CA ILE A 261 16.64 6.89 11.74
C ILE A 261 17.91 6.15 11.30
N PRO A 262 17.85 4.82 11.14
CA PRO A 262 18.99 4.01 10.72
C PRO A 262 19.32 4.09 9.24
N GLN A 263 18.40 4.62 8.44
CA GLN A 263 18.41 4.53 6.99
C GLN A 263 18.73 5.88 6.38
N LEU A 264 19.51 5.88 5.30
CA LEU A 264 19.59 7.08 4.47
C LEU A 264 18.31 7.27 3.67
N LEU A 265 17.91 8.53 3.64
CA LEU A 265 16.79 9.04 2.89
C LEU A 265 17.35 9.85 1.72
N ASN A 266 16.58 9.97 0.65
CA ASN A 266 16.85 11.02 -0.34
C ASN A 266 16.31 12.37 0.19
N THR A 267 16.67 13.47 -0.47
CA THR A 267 16.24 14.83 -0.08
C THR A 267 14.72 14.95 0.09
N ALA A 268 13.93 14.35 -0.81
CA ALA A 268 12.46 14.37 -0.73
C ALA A 268 11.94 13.64 0.51
N GLN A 269 12.48 12.45 0.81
CA GLN A 269 12.14 11.65 1.97
C GLN A 269 12.55 12.33 3.28
N GLU A 270 13.73 12.96 3.34
CA GLU A 270 14.17 13.75 4.50
C GLU A 270 13.21 14.89 4.80
N ARG A 271 12.83 15.65 3.76
CA ARG A 271 11.85 16.74 3.87
C ARG A 271 10.50 16.21 4.35
N ILE A 272 10.06 15.05 3.87
CA ILE A 272 8.82 14.41 4.35
C ILE A 272 8.88 14.10 5.85
N VAL A 273 9.97 13.51 6.33
CA VAL A 273 10.13 13.19 7.76
C VAL A 273 10.18 14.45 8.62
N GLN A 274 10.85 15.51 8.15
CA GLN A 274 10.88 16.81 8.80
C GLN A 274 9.49 17.47 8.84
N ASN A 275 8.75 17.41 7.72
CA ASN A 275 7.40 17.96 7.63
C ASN A 275 6.43 17.27 8.56
N ALA A 276 6.49 15.94 8.62
CA ALA A 276 5.69 15.14 9.55
C ALA A 276 5.97 15.56 11.00
N SER A 277 7.21 15.95 11.33
CA SER A 277 7.57 16.48 12.66
C SER A 277 7.19 17.95 12.86
N THR A 278 7.10 18.76 11.81
CA THR A 278 6.91 20.22 11.92
C THR A 278 5.44 20.63 11.92
N TYR A 279 4.65 20.08 11.00
CA TYR A 279 3.30 20.54 10.71
C TYR A 279 2.24 19.67 11.42
N GLY A 280 1.08 20.27 11.72
CA GLY A 280 -0.11 19.51 12.16
C GLY A 280 -0.66 18.58 11.08
N LYS A 281 -0.45 18.96 9.81
CA LYS A 281 -0.87 18.25 8.61
C LYS A 281 0.20 18.34 7.52
N SER A 282 0.51 17.22 6.87
CA SER A 282 1.41 17.17 5.71
C SER A 282 0.96 16.12 4.69
N VAL A 283 1.39 16.28 3.44
CA VAL A 283 1.02 15.41 2.32
C VAL A 283 2.24 14.80 1.66
N ILE A 284 2.20 13.49 1.44
CA ILE A 284 3.17 12.75 0.62
C ILE A 284 2.50 12.45 -0.71
N PHE A 285 3.01 13.05 -1.78
CA PHE A 285 2.64 12.68 -3.13
C PHE A 285 3.62 11.62 -3.64
N GLY A 286 3.14 10.37 -3.71
CA GLY A 286 3.99 9.20 -3.96
C GLY A 286 3.55 8.39 -5.16
N PRO A 287 4.05 8.72 -6.38
CA PRO A 287 3.85 7.97 -7.61
C PRO A 287 4.23 6.48 -7.48
N PRO A 288 3.81 5.59 -8.42
CA PRO A 288 4.07 4.16 -8.31
C PRO A 288 5.57 3.88 -8.27
N GLY A 289 6.01 3.01 -7.36
CA GLY A 289 7.41 2.59 -7.25
C GLY A 289 8.36 3.62 -6.63
N THR A 290 7.86 4.73 -6.06
CA THR A 290 8.71 5.82 -5.54
C THR A 290 9.16 5.69 -4.08
N GLY A 291 8.95 4.52 -3.48
CA GLY A 291 9.33 4.28 -2.08
C GLY A 291 8.38 4.86 -1.03
N LYS A 292 7.12 5.20 -1.37
CA LYS A 292 6.11 5.67 -0.40
C LYS A 292 6.06 4.86 0.92
N THR A 293 5.97 3.54 0.83
CA THR A 293 6.01 2.61 1.98
C THR A 293 7.33 2.68 2.76
N TYR A 294 8.46 2.90 2.06
CA TYR A 294 9.76 3.15 2.69
C TYR A 294 9.70 4.42 3.54
N THR A 295 9.19 5.52 2.97
CA THR A 295 9.06 6.80 3.65
C THR A 295 8.14 6.74 4.87
N ILE A 296 7.02 6.03 4.77
CA ILE A 296 6.10 5.81 5.91
C ILE A 296 6.81 5.07 7.05
N SER A 297 7.59 4.03 6.73
CA SER A 297 8.41 3.33 7.71
C SER A 297 9.46 4.24 8.35
N ALA A 298 10.07 5.15 7.58
CA ALA A 298 11.04 6.11 8.10
C ALA A 298 10.41 7.13 9.07
N ILE A 299 9.21 7.65 8.75
CA ILE A 299 8.45 8.50 9.68
C ILE A 299 8.17 7.75 10.98
N ALA A 300 7.75 6.48 10.87
CA ALA A 300 7.46 5.67 12.04
C ALA A 300 8.70 5.47 12.93
N GLN A 301 9.84 5.12 12.32
CA GLN A 301 11.12 4.98 13.04
C GLN A 301 11.56 6.28 13.71
N ASP A 302 11.45 7.43 13.03
CA ASP A 302 11.83 8.73 13.58
C ASP A 302 10.97 9.10 14.80
N TYR A 303 9.65 8.96 14.70
CA TYR A 303 8.74 9.24 15.81
C TYR A 303 9.02 8.34 17.02
N VAL A 304 9.19 7.05 16.76
CA VAL A 304 9.42 6.04 17.79
C VAL A 304 10.77 6.23 18.47
N SER A 305 11.81 6.67 17.74
CA SER A 305 13.10 7.06 18.30
C SER A 305 13.00 8.20 19.33
N LYS A 306 11.96 9.03 19.19
CA LYS A 306 11.64 10.17 20.05
C LYS A 306 10.65 9.79 21.16
N GLY A 307 10.35 8.50 21.35
CA GLY A 307 9.41 7.99 22.35
C GLY A 307 7.94 8.26 22.01
N LYS A 308 7.62 8.52 20.73
CA LYS A 308 6.28 8.86 20.24
C LYS A 308 5.59 7.69 19.58
N SER A 309 4.26 7.76 19.52
CA SER A 309 3.42 6.70 18.93
C SER A 309 2.89 7.07 17.54
N VAL A 310 2.69 6.04 16.73
CA VAL A 310 2.40 6.12 15.29
C VAL A 310 1.26 5.16 14.95
N LEU A 311 0.22 5.70 14.32
CA LEU A 311 -0.89 4.94 13.76
C LEU A 311 -0.79 4.97 12.24
N ILE A 312 -0.48 3.85 11.62
CA ILE A 312 -0.46 3.67 10.17
C ILE A 312 -1.77 3.03 9.75
N VAL A 313 -2.46 3.67 8.82
CA VAL A 313 -3.77 3.24 8.35
C VAL A 313 -3.75 3.09 6.84
N THR A 314 -4.31 1.99 6.33
CA THR A 314 -4.49 1.76 4.90
C THR A 314 -5.93 1.35 4.58
N LYS A 315 -6.36 1.55 3.34
CA LYS A 315 -7.65 1.01 2.86
C LYS A 315 -7.58 -0.47 2.50
N THR A 316 -6.46 -0.93 1.95
CA THR A 316 -6.30 -2.31 1.47
C THR A 316 -5.41 -3.12 2.42
N ALA A 317 -5.78 -4.38 2.64
CA ALA A 317 -5.00 -5.27 3.50
C ALA A 317 -3.62 -5.56 2.92
N GLN A 318 -3.48 -5.56 1.60
CA GLN A 318 -2.20 -5.81 0.97
C GLN A 318 -1.23 -4.63 1.12
N ALA A 319 -1.68 -3.37 1.01
CA ALA A 319 -0.84 -2.21 1.35
C ALA A 319 -0.41 -2.29 2.82
N LEU A 320 -1.30 -2.73 3.71
CA LEU A 320 -0.98 -2.97 5.11
C LEU A 320 0.10 -4.05 5.28
N ASP A 321 0.00 -5.15 4.54
CA ASP A 321 0.97 -6.26 4.56
C ASP A 321 2.36 -5.77 4.15
N VAL A 322 2.47 -5.00 3.07
CA VAL A 322 3.75 -4.48 2.57
C VAL A 322 4.45 -3.59 3.60
N ILE A 323 3.70 -2.69 4.27
CA ILE A 323 4.26 -1.84 5.33
C ILE A 323 4.60 -2.69 6.56
N ALA A 324 3.73 -3.64 6.92
CA ALA A 324 3.94 -4.52 8.06
C ALA A 324 5.20 -5.37 7.89
N ASP A 325 5.39 -6.02 6.75
CA ASP A 325 6.57 -6.86 6.49
C ASP A 325 7.86 -6.05 6.64
N LYS A 326 7.87 -4.81 6.16
CA LYS A 326 9.03 -3.92 6.27
C LYS A 326 9.36 -3.54 7.72
N LEU A 327 8.36 -3.18 8.51
CA LEU A 327 8.55 -2.81 9.91
C LEU A 327 8.84 -4.04 10.78
N MET A 328 8.16 -5.17 10.54
CA MET A 328 8.30 -6.40 11.31
C MET A 328 9.66 -7.07 11.09
N ASN A 329 10.26 -6.92 9.89
CA ASN A 329 11.60 -7.41 9.60
C ASN A 329 12.73 -6.53 10.17
N SER A 330 12.41 -5.35 10.69
CA SER A 330 13.38 -4.48 11.36
C SER A 330 13.48 -4.78 12.87
N LYS A 331 14.54 -4.31 13.54
CA LYS A 331 14.70 -4.47 15.00
C LYS A 331 13.53 -3.93 15.84
N ILE A 332 12.70 -3.03 15.29
CA ILE A 332 11.57 -2.44 16.00
C ILE A 332 10.25 -3.23 15.82
N GLY A 333 10.26 -4.31 15.03
CA GLY A 333 9.08 -5.13 14.75
C GLY A 333 8.42 -5.73 16.00
N ASP A 334 9.19 -6.01 17.05
CA ASP A 334 8.64 -6.48 18.33
C ASP A 334 7.68 -5.47 18.99
N PHE A 335 7.85 -4.17 18.69
CA PHE A 335 7.07 -3.07 19.23
C PHE A 335 5.95 -2.58 18.30
N ALA A 336 5.77 -3.24 17.15
CA ALA A 336 4.70 -2.95 16.20
C ALA A 336 3.55 -3.95 16.30
N ILE A 337 2.32 -3.53 16.06
CA ILE A 337 1.14 -4.40 16.00
C ILE A 337 0.44 -4.20 14.67
N LYS A 338 0.24 -5.29 13.95
CA LYS A 338 -0.67 -5.34 12.82
C LYS A 338 -2.03 -5.82 13.31
N VAL A 339 -3.03 -4.96 13.20
CA VAL A 339 -4.43 -5.28 13.44
C VAL A 339 -4.99 -6.02 12.23
N GLY A 340 -5.80 -7.05 12.48
CA GLY A 340 -6.45 -7.84 11.44
C GLY A 340 -5.87 -9.24 11.26
N GLY A 341 -6.68 -10.13 10.68
CA GLY A 341 -6.36 -11.52 10.44
C GLY A 341 -6.48 -12.44 11.67
N ASN A 342 -6.40 -13.75 11.43
CA ASN A 342 -6.73 -14.80 12.41
C ASN A 342 -5.80 -14.82 13.65
N TYR A 343 -4.65 -14.14 13.60
CA TYR A 343 -3.62 -14.21 14.64
C TYR A 343 -3.44 -12.92 15.43
N TYR A 344 -4.15 -11.82 15.09
CA TYR A 344 -3.99 -10.52 15.72
C TYR A 344 -4.06 -10.58 17.25
N LYS A 345 -5.17 -11.10 17.81
CA LYS A 345 -5.41 -11.18 19.26
C LYS A 345 -4.31 -11.99 19.97
N ARG A 346 -3.93 -13.13 19.39
CA ARG A 346 -2.85 -13.99 19.91
C ARG A 346 -1.52 -13.25 19.92
N THR A 347 -1.18 -12.56 18.84
CA THR A 347 0.08 -11.79 18.72
C THR A 347 0.13 -10.62 19.69
N LEU A 348 -0.97 -9.86 19.80
CA LEU A 348 -1.11 -8.75 20.75
C LEU A 348 -0.90 -9.24 22.18
N LEU A 349 -1.67 -10.26 22.61
CA LEU A 349 -1.56 -10.82 23.96
C LEU A 349 -0.16 -11.40 24.22
N ALA A 350 0.46 -12.06 23.24
CA ALA A 350 1.83 -12.57 23.38
C ALA A 350 2.84 -11.45 23.62
N LYS A 351 2.73 -10.32 22.89
CA LYS A 351 3.60 -9.16 23.06
C LYS A 351 3.37 -8.46 24.39
N LEU A 352 2.11 -8.21 24.76
CA LEU A 352 1.76 -7.65 26.07
C LEU A 352 2.29 -8.52 27.22
N ASN A 353 2.17 -9.85 27.12
CA ASN A 353 2.71 -10.77 28.13
C ASN A 353 4.25 -10.69 28.23
N ARG A 354 4.96 -10.55 27.11
CA ARG A 354 6.43 -10.37 27.13
C ARG A 354 6.82 -9.08 27.87
N ILE A 355 6.08 -8.00 27.62
CA ILE A 355 6.29 -6.70 28.26
C ILE A 355 5.95 -6.76 29.76
N ILE A 356 4.85 -7.42 30.14
CA ILE A 356 4.43 -7.53 31.54
C ILE A 356 5.38 -8.45 32.35
N ASN A 357 5.83 -9.55 31.76
CA ASN A 357 6.65 -10.56 32.45
C ASN A 357 8.13 -10.18 32.60
N GLY A 358 8.50 -8.91 32.45
CA GLY A 358 9.87 -8.53 32.76
C GLY A 358 10.92 -8.90 31.70
N ARG A 359 10.55 -9.42 30.51
CA ARG A 359 11.57 -9.93 29.55
C ARG A 359 12.54 -8.89 29.01
N TYR A 360 12.14 -7.63 28.99
CA TYR A 360 12.99 -6.50 28.59
C TYR A 360 13.75 -5.86 29.79
N TYR A 361 13.60 -6.40 31.00
CA TYR A 361 14.02 -5.78 32.26
C TYR A 361 15.28 -6.50 32.75
N ARG A 362 16.41 -6.21 32.09
CA ARG A 362 17.74 -6.50 32.65
C ARG A 362 18.40 -5.17 33.04
N HIS A 363 19.29 -5.20 34.03
CA HIS A 363 19.92 -3.98 34.54
C HIS A 363 20.85 -3.34 33.48
N LYS A 364 20.91 -2.00 33.44
CA LYS A 364 21.74 -1.08 32.61
C LYS A 364 21.23 -0.55 31.25
N HIS A 365 19.96 -0.75 30.88
CA HIS A 365 19.44 -0.28 29.57
C HIS A 365 19.49 1.23 29.30
N LYS A 366 19.34 2.09 30.32
CA LYS A 366 19.39 3.56 30.13
C LYS A 366 20.80 4.03 29.76
N GLU A 367 21.82 3.49 30.44
CA GLU A 367 23.22 3.74 30.12
C GLU A 367 23.57 3.17 28.75
N GLU A 368 23.12 1.95 28.44
CA GLU A 368 23.36 1.34 27.13
C GLU A 368 22.72 2.11 25.98
N ALA A 369 21.51 2.63 26.16
CA ALA A 369 20.83 3.48 25.19
C ALA A 369 21.60 4.79 24.95
N TYR A 370 22.03 5.45 26.03
CA TYR A 370 22.84 6.66 25.96
C TYR A 370 24.17 6.41 25.23
N GLN A 371 24.87 5.33 25.58
CA GLN A 371 26.14 4.95 24.93
C GLN A 371 25.95 4.59 23.44
N ALA A 372 24.83 3.96 23.09
CA ALA A 372 24.52 3.68 21.69
C ALA A 372 24.20 4.95 20.89
N ASP A 373 23.47 5.90 21.48
CA ASP A 373 23.16 7.19 20.83
C ASP A 373 24.44 8.02 20.61
N ILE A 374 25.37 8.04 21.59
CA ILE A 374 26.69 8.68 21.41
C ILE A 374 27.44 8.04 20.24
N LYS A 375 27.53 6.71 20.18
CA LYS A 375 28.22 6.02 19.09
C LYS A 375 27.60 6.35 17.73
N ARG A 376 26.28 6.43 17.65
CA ARG A 376 25.57 6.86 16.44
C ARG A 376 25.93 8.30 16.07
N GLU A 377 25.90 9.21 17.03
CA GLU A 377 26.17 10.64 16.82
C GLU A 377 27.61 10.91 16.38
N VAL A 378 28.59 10.18 16.92
CA VAL A 378 29.99 10.22 16.46
C VAL A 378 30.10 9.89 14.98
N GLN A 379 29.44 8.82 14.52
CA GLN A 379 29.48 8.44 13.09
C GLN A 379 28.74 9.46 12.22
N PHE A 380 27.61 9.99 12.69
CA PHE A 380 26.88 11.04 11.98
C PHE A 380 27.70 12.32 11.80
N ASN A 381 28.37 12.78 12.86
CA ASN A 381 29.23 13.96 12.80
C ASN A 381 30.45 13.70 11.90
N LYS A 382 30.97 12.47 11.90
CA LYS A 382 32.04 12.07 10.99
C LYS A 382 31.60 12.10 9.52
N LEU A 383 30.38 11.64 9.20
CA LEU A 383 29.81 11.76 7.85
C LEU A 383 29.72 13.22 7.41
N LYS A 384 29.17 14.10 8.27
CA LYS A 384 29.10 15.55 7.96
C LYS A 384 30.47 16.19 7.77
N SER A 385 31.45 15.78 8.57
CA SER A 385 32.84 16.23 8.41
C SER A 385 33.36 15.81 7.04
N LEU A 386 33.19 14.54 6.65
CA LEU A 386 33.66 14.04 5.36
C LEU A 386 32.96 14.72 4.17
N GLU A 387 31.68 15.06 4.29
CA GLU A 387 30.95 15.85 3.29
C GLU A 387 31.56 17.26 3.12
N ALA A 388 31.85 17.93 4.23
CA ALA A 388 32.49 19.23 4.23
C ALA A 388 33.93 19.16 3.69
N ASP A 389 34.71 18.18 4.15
CA ASP A 389 36.09 17.93 3.73
C ASP A 389 36.16 17.69 2.21
N PHE A 390 35.23 16.89 1.67
CA PHE A 390 35.15 16.63 0.22
C PHE A 390 34.81 17.90 -0.57
N THR A 391 33.82 18.65 -0.11
CA THR A 391 33.39 19.90 -0.76
C THR A 391 34.51 20.94 -0.76
N GLU A 392 35.19 21.11 0.37
CA GLU A 392 36.34 22.01 0.50
C GLU A 392 37.49 21.56 -0.41
N LYS A 393 37.80 20.26 -0.42
CA LYS A 393 38.85 19.69 -1.27
C LYS A 393 38.57 19.98 -2.74
N VAL A 394 37.40 19.61 -3.24
CA VAL A 394 37.00 19.86 -4.64
C VAL A 394 37.10 21.34 -4.99
N THR A 395 36.59 22.22 -4.13
CA THR A 395 36.59 23.67 -4.38
C THR A 395 38.02 24.19 -4.52
N LYS A 396 38.93 23.79 -3.63
CA LYS A 396 40.37 24.14 -3.72
C LYS A 396 41.01 23.60 -4.99
N GLU A 397 40.69 22.37 -5.39
CA GLU A 397 41.23 21.77 -6.62
C GLU A 397 40.79 22.56 -7.85
N ILE A 398 39.50 22.91 -7.96
CA ILE A 398 38.97 23.75 -9.04
C ILE A 398 39.67 25.11 -9.06
N GLU A 399 39.75 25.82 -7.92
CA GLU A 399 40.43 27.12 -7.83
C GLU A 399 41.92 27.05 -8.22
N ARG A 400 42.63 25.99 -7.81
CA ARG A 400 44.05 25.79 -8.15
C ARG A 400 44.22 25.61 -9.66
N VAL A 401 43.32 24.85 -10.30
CA VAL A 401 43.33 24.66 -11.74
C VAL A 401 42.99 25.96 -12.46
N GLU A 402 41.96 26.70 -12.05
CA GLU A 402 41.64 28.02 -12.63
C GLU A 402 42.86 28.97 -12.58
N LYS A 403 43.56 29.03 -11.44
CA LYS A 403 44.80 29.83 -11.28
C LYS A 403 45.94 29.33 -12.18
N LEU A 404 46.07 28.02 -12.42
CA LEU A 404 47.06 27.45 -13.35
C LEU A 404 46.80 27.83 -14.80
N PHE A 405 45.53 27.93 -15.21
CA PHE A 405 45.14 28.30 -16.58
C PHE A 405 45.02 29.82 -16.78
N SER A 406 45.08 30.62 -15.72
CA SER A 406 45.04 32.09 -15.79
C SER A 406 46.16 32.71 -16.65
N GLU A 407 45.92 33.87 -17.25
CA GLU A 407 46.96 34.59 -18.01
C GLU A 407 48.05 35.20 -17.10
N SER A 408 47.77 35.36 -15.81
CA SER A 408 48.67 35.98 -14.84
C SER A 408 49.82 35.06 -14.42
N PHE A 409 51.06 35.48 -14.68
CA PHE A 409 52.27 34.77 -14.25
C PHE A 409 52.31 34.56 -12.72
N TYR A 410 51.88 35.55 -11.94
CA TYR A 410 51.84 35.48 -10.48
C TYR A 410 50.85 34.42 -9.99
N GLN A 411 49.65 34.36 -10.55
CA GLN A 411 48.64 33.35 -10.17
C GLN A 411 49.10 31.93 -10.52
N LYS A 412 49.72 31.76 -11.70
CA LYS A 412 50.34 30.49 -12.12
C LYS A 412 51.45 30.00 -11.19
N THR A 413 52.35 30.89 -10.80
CA THR A 413 53.48 30.55 -9.92
C THR A 413 53.01 30.25 -8.49
N LEU A 414 52.08 31.03 -7.96
CA LEU A 414 51.46 30.77 -6.65
C LEU A 414 50.75 29.42 -6.61
N SER A 415 49.97 29.08 -7.64
CA SER A 415 49.28 27.79 -7.70
C SER A 415 50.26 26.60 -7.77
N LYS A 416 51.34 26.71 -8.56
CA LYS A 416 52.38 25.66 -8.60
C LYS A 416 53.08 25.45 -7.25
N LEU A 417 53.29 26.51 -6.47
CA LEU A 417 53.84 26.40 -5.13
C LEU A 417 52.84 25.72 -4.18
N ASP A 418 51.57 26.13 -4.18
CA ASP A 418 50.51 25.48 -3.39
C ASP A 418 50.41 23.98 -3.70
N ILE A 419 50.37 23.62 -4.99
CA ILE A 419 50.31 22.21 -5.43
C ILE A 419 51.49 21.39 -4.95
N ASN A 420 52.72 21.93 -5.01
CA ASN A 420 53.92 21.18 -4.65
C ASN A 420 54.17 21.12 -3.14
N PHE A 421 53.61 22.05 -2.34
CA PHE A 421 53.94 22.17 -0.92
C PHE A 421 52.75 22.00 0.03
N ILE A 422 51.57 22.52 -0.29
CA ILE A 422 50.41 22.51 0.61
C ILE A 422 49.50 21.31 0.26
N ARG A 423 49.19 21.13 -1.02
CA ARG A 423 48.30 20.07 -1.51
C ARG A 423 48.77 18.66 -1.13
N VAL A 424 50.09 18.42 -1.07
CA VAL A 424 50.70 17.12 -0.73
C VAL A 424 50.31 16.63 0.67
N PHE A 425 49.96 17.55 1.59
CA PHE A 425 49.52 17.21 2.94
C PHE A 425 48.00 17.03 3.08
N GLU A 426 47.23 17.31 2.02
CA GLU A 426 45.78 17.13 2.02
C GLU A 426 45.41 15.69 1.67
N LYS A 427 44.29 15.21 2.22
CA LYS A 427 43.71 13.92 1.78
C LYS A 427 43.29 13.99 0.32
N ILE A 428 43.41 12.86 -0.36
CA ILE A 428 43.02 12.74 -1.76
C ILE A 428 41.51 12.51 -1.89
N GLU A 429 40.91 12.98 -2.98
CA GLU A 429 39.46 13.05 -3.16
C GLU A 429 38.78 11.68 -3.03
N TRP A 430 39.37 10.62 -3.61
CA TRP A 430 38.81 9.28 -3.57
C TRP A 430 38.88 8.63 -2.19
N GLU A 431 39.89 8.96 -1.37
CA GLU A 431 39.99 8.45 0.00
C GLU A 431 38.86 8.99 0.87
N ILE A 432 38.49 10.25 0.68
CA ILE A 432 37.37 10.88 1.40
C ILE A 432 36.06 10.16 1.07
N ILE A 433 35.82 9.85 -0.21
CA ILE A 433 34.61 9.14 -0.66
C ILE A 433 34.59 7.67 -0.19
N GLU A 434 35.71 6.93 -0.22
CA GLU A 434 35.79 5.58 0.36
C GLU A 434 35.53 5.59 1.87
N GLU A 435 36.13 6.56 2.59
CA GLU A 435 35.90 6.75 4.02
C GLU A 435 34.44 7.13 4.30
N TYR A 436 33.80 7.92 3.42
CA TYR A 436 32.39 8.29 3.53
C TYR A 436 31.48 7.07 3.50
N PHE A 437 31.54 6.24 2.45
CA PHE A 437 30.64 5.08 2.30
C PHE A 437 30.92 3.97 3.33
N SER A 438 32.17 3.80 3.77
CA SER A 438 32.48 2.89 4.87
C SER A 438 31.93 3.39 6.22
N THR A 439 32.06 4.69 6.50
CA THR A 439 31.45 5.33 7.67
C THR A 439 29.92 5.26 7.61
N LEU A 440 29.35 5.37 6.41
CA LEU A 440 27.91 5.29 6.16
C LEU A 440 27.34 3.97 6.63
N THR A 441 27.94 2.87 6.17
CA THR A 441 27.55 1.50 6.54
C THR A 441 27.65 1.29 8.05
N LEU A 442 28.68 1.85 8.69
CA LEU A 442 28.84 1.78 10.14
C LEU A 442 27.78 2.61 10.87
N PHE A 443 27.46 3.81 10.39
CA PHE A 443 26.41 4.67 10.92
C PHE A 443 25.06 3.95 10.92
N GLU A 444 24.65 3.34 9.81
CA GLU A 444 23.37 2.65 9.69
C GLU A 444 23.22 1.56 10.77
N LYS A 445 24.27 0.73 10.94
CA LYS A 445 24.31 -0.33 11.96
C LYS A 445 24.21 0.23 13.38
N ARG A 446 24.91 1.33 13.68
CA ARG A 446 24.89 1.98 15.01
C ARG A 446 23.56 2.67 15.29
N ALA A 447 22.97 3.31 14.29
CA ALA A 447 21.68 3.96 14.40
C ALA A 447 20.56 2.95 14.66
N GLU A 448 20.59 1.77 14.04
CA GLU A 448 19.63 0.70 14.30
C GLU A 448 19.76 0.15 15.73
N GLU A 449 21.00 -0.02 16.22
CA GLU A 449 21.28 -0.42 17.61
C GLU A 449 20.77 0.63 18.61
N ALA A 450 21.04 1.92 18.35
CA ALA A 450 20.61 3.04 19.19
C ALA A 450 19.08 3.13 19.27
N LEU A 451 18.39 2.99 18.13
CA LEU A 451 16.92 3.00 18.05
C LEU A 451 16.31 1.91 18.94
N LEU A 452 16.80 0.67 18.83
CA LEU A 452 16.31 -0.46 19.62
C LEU A 452 16.51 -0.23 21.12
N LYS A 453 17.71 0.20 21.52
CA LYS A 453 18.02 0.43 22.94
C LYS A 453 17.22 1.60 23.51
N GLN A 454 17.02 2.66 22.74
CA GLN A 454 16.20 3.81 23.14
C GLN A 454 14.74 3.40 23.36
N LEU A 455 14.20 2.55 22.49
CA LEU A 455 12.85 2.00 22.64
C LEU A 455 12.69 1.19 23.93
N ILE A 456 13.61 0.25 24.18
CA ILE A 456 13.61 -0.57 25.39
C ILE A 456 13.70 0.31 26.64
N SER A 457 14.61 1.29 26.64
CA SER A 457 14.76 2.28 27.71
C SER A 457 13.46 3.02 27.99
N THR A 458 12.78 3.51 26.95
CA THR A 458 11.52 4.26 27.06
C THR A 458 10.40 3.39 27.64
N ILE A 459 10.27 2.15 27.16
CA ILE A 459 9.27 1.19 27.65
C ILE A 459 9.47 0.86 29.13
N ILE A 460 10.71 0.72 29.59
CA ILE A 460 11.01 0.48 31.01
C ILE A 460 10.56 1.67 31.85
N VAL A 461 10.77 2.91 31.39
CA VAL A 461 10.30 4.10 32.11
C VAL A 461 8.78 4.08 32.29
N TYR A 462 8.03 3.71 31.25
CA TYR A 462 6.57 3.57 31.32
C TYR A 462 6.12 2.43 32.23
N SER A 463 6.82 1.29 32.20
CA SER A 463 6.48 0.11 33.03
C SER A 463 6.37 0.44 34.53
N ASN A 464 7.25 1.29 35.04
CA ASN A 464 7.22 1.69 36.45
C ASN A 464 5.96 2.50 36.82
N LYS A 465 5.31 3.13 35.85
CA LYS A 465 4.16 4.03 36.08
C LYS A 465 2.81 3.44 35.64
N GLU A 466 2.80 2.65 34.58
CA GLU A 466 1.58 2.31 33.82
C GLU A 466 1.28 0.81 33.73
N LEU A 467 2.12 -0.05 34.32
CA LEU A 467 1.98 -1.51 34.18
C LEU A 467 0.61 -2.02 34.65
N GLN A 468 0.05 -1.47 35.73
CA GLN A 468 -1.27 -1.86 36.23
C GLN A 468 -2.40 -1.53 35.22
N LYS A 469 -2.32 -0.35 34.58
CA LYS A 469 -3.26 0.02 33.52
C LYS A 469 -3.11 -0.90 32.31
N LEU A 470 -1.88 -1.28 31.95
CA LEU A 470 -1.63 -2.22 30.87
C LEU A 470 -2.21 -3.62 31.16
N ILE A 471 -2.12 -4.08 32.41
CA ILE A 471 -2.73 -5.35 32.83
C ILE A 471 -4.26 -5.29 32.70
N ALA A 472 -4.89 -4.19 33.10
CA ALA A 472 -6.33 -4.00 32.92
C ALA A 472 -6.73 -4.05 31.44
N LEU A 473 -5.99 -3.36 30.56
CA LEU A 473 -6.21 -3.39 29.11
C LEU A 473 -6.00 -4.79 28.53
N LYS A 474 -4.95 -5.51 28.95
CA LYS A 474 -4.73 -6.90 28.57
C LYS A 474 -5.91 -7.79 28.94
N ASN A 475 -6.45 -7.64 30.15
CA ASN A 475 -7.59 -8.44 30.60
C ASN A 475 -8.84 -8.18 29.74
N VAL A 476 -9.07 -6.93 29.33
CA VAL A 476 -10.13 -6.60 28.35
C VAL A 476 -9.90 -7.35 27.04
N PHE A 477 -8.69 -7.33 26.49
CA PHE A 477 -8.37 -8.08 25.26
C PHE A 477 -8.42 -9.61 25.42
N GLN A 478 -8.39 -10.15 26.64
CA GLN A 478 -8.55 -11.60 26.88
C GLN A 478 -10.02 -12.03 26.82
N THR A 479 -10.96 -11.12 27.02
CA THR A 479 -12.41 -11.37 26.92
C THR A 479 -12.74 -12.00 25.57
N ALA A 480 -13.61 -13.02 25.55
CA ALA A 480 -13.98 -13.72 24.32
C ALA A 480 -14.90 -12.88 23.43
N GLU A 481 -15.68 -11.98 24.02
CA GLU A 481 -16.77 -11.27 23.35
C GLU A 481 -16.32 -9.89 22.82
N LYS A 482 -16.42 -9.67 21.50
CA LYS A 482 -15.94 -8.45 20.82
C LYS A 482 -16.78 -7.20 21.13
N SER A 483 -18.09 -7.34 21.29
CA SER A 483 -19.01 -6.26 21.69
C SER A 483 -18.60 -5.67 23.05
N LEU A 484 -18.31 -6.55 24.01
CA LEU A 484 -17.90 -6.18 25.35
C LEU A 484 -16.51 -5.53 25.37
N ILE A 485 -15.57 -6.02 24.55
CA ILE A 485 -14.24 -5.42 24.39
C ILE A 485 -14.37 -3.95 24.00
N ASN A 486 -15.16 -3.61 22.97
CA ASN A 486 -15.28 -2.22 22.52
C ASN A 486 -15.87 -1.31 23.60
N LYS A 487 -16.92 -1.76 24.29
CA LYS A 487 -17.57 -1.00 25.36
C LYS A 487 -16.61 -0.76 26.54
N GLN A 488 -15.83 -1.78 26.91
CA GLN A 488 -14.86 -1.68 27.99
C GLN A 488 -13.61 -0.87 27.60
N LEU A 489 -13.11 -1.03 26.37
CA LEU A 489 -11.96 -0.26 25.86
C LEU A 489 -12.26 1.24 25.82
N GLN A 490 -13.49 1.64 25.51
CA GLN A 490 -13.88 3.06 25.53
C GLN A 490 -13.85 3.68 26.93
N GLN A 491 -13.97 2.87 27.98
CA GLN A 491 -13.99 3.33 29.38
C GLN A 491 -12.60 3.39 30.02
N LEU A 492 -11.60 2.74 29.42
CA LEU A 492 -10.24 2.69 29.95
C LEU A 492 -9.30 3.64 29.20
N ASP A 493 -8.36 4.25 29.92
CA ASP A 493 -7.25 5.00 29.35
C ASP A 493 -6.36 4.05 28.52
N ALA A 494 -6.34 4.23 27.20
CA ALA A 494 -5.60 3.38 26.27
C ALA A 494 -4.18 3.90 25.98
N ALA A 495 -3.77 5.04 26.54
CA ALA A 495 -2.42 5.58 26.36
C ALA A 495 -1.29 4.57 26.67
N PRO A 496 -1.40 3.71 27.70
CA PRO A 496 -0.40 2.68 27.93
C PRO A 496 -0.18 1.76 26.71
N LEU A 497 -1.23 1.42 25.94
CA LEU A 497 -1.06 0.58 24.75
C LEU A 497 -0.13 1.21 23.73
N THR A 498 -0.24 2.52 23.51
CA THR A 498 0.60 3.25 22.54
C THR A 498 1.99 3.57 23.10
N HIS A 499 2.16 3.61 24.43
CA HIS A 499 3.48 3.71 25.05
C HIS A 499 4.29 2.40 24.95
N PHE A 500 3.64 1.25 25.16
CA PHE A 500 4.28 -0.07 25.14
C PHE A 500 4.37 -0.69 23.74
N LEU A 501 3.39 -0.40 22.88
CA LEU A 501 3.32 -0.84 21.49
C LEU A 501 3.11 0.42 20.62
N PRO A 502 4.17 1.20 20.36
CA PRO A 502 4.05 2.52 19.75
C PRO A 502 3.70 2.52 18.27
N ILE A 503 3.71 1.38 17.57
CA ILE A 503 3.39 1.34 16.15
C ILE A 503 2.18 0.44 15.92
N TRP A 504 1.10 1.02 15.40
CA TRP A 504 -0.10 0.28 15.04
C TRP A 504 -0.35 0.38 13.55
N LEU A 505 -0.46 -0.77 12.88
CA LEU A 505 -0.83 -0.89 11.48
C LEU A 505 -2.24 -1.44 11.41
N VAL A 506 -3.18 -0.64 10.89
CA VAL A 506 -4.61 -0.97 10.92
C VAL A 506 -5.27 -0.71 9.57
N LYS A 507 -6.22 -1.57 9.18
CA LYS A 507 -7.11 -1.25 8.05
C LYS A 507 -8.20 -0.29 8.52
N ILE A 508 -8.61 0.67 7.69
CA ILE A 508 -9.61 1.71 8.05
C ILE A 508 -10.87 1.12 8.72
N ASP A 509 -11.40 0.00 8.23
CA ASP A 509 -12.63 -0.61 8.73
C ASP A 509 -12.44 -1.52 9.96
N GLU A 510 -11.21 -1.76 10.39
CA GLU A 510 -10.88 -2.58 11.56
C GLU A 510 -10.48 -1.72 12.79
N ILE A 511 -10.29 -0.41 12.61
CA ILE A 511 -9.82 0.48 13.69
C ILE A 511 -10.79 0.56 14.86
N ALA A 512 -12.08 0.71 14.57
CA ALA A 512 -13.14 0.85 15.58
C ALA A 512 -13.28 -0.39 16.48
N MET A 513 -12.81 -1.55 16.02
CA MET A 513 -12.84 -2.82 16.78
C MET A 513 -11.57 -3.08 17.60
N SER A 514 -10.52 -2.29 17.39
CA SER A 514 -9.19 -2.56 17.95
C SER A 514 -8.66 -1.45 18.84
N LEU A 515 -9.04 -0.20 18.57
CA LEU A 515 -8.56 0.98 19.28
C LEU A 515 -9.74 1.89 19.65
N PRO A 516 -9.84 2.37 20.90
CA PRO A 516 -10.90 3.31 21.27
C PRO A 516 -10.71 4.66 20.56
N MET A 517 -11.80 5.38 20.33
CA MET A 517 -11.79 6.71 19.72
C MET A 517 -11.42 7.80 20.74
N GLN A 518 -10.26 7.65 21.39
CA GLN A 518 -9.75 8.62 22.36
C GLN A 518 -8.99 9.74 21.67
N LYS A 519 -9.28 10.98 22.08
CA LYS A 519 -8.60 12.18 21.57
C LYS A 519 -7.08 12.06 21.75
N ASP A 520 -6.32 12.36 20.69
CA ASP A 520 -4.85 12.49 20.73
C ASP A 520 -4.10 11.24 21.26
N LEU A 521 -4.70 10.05 21.11
CA LEU A 521 -4.14 8.75 21.55
C LEU A 521 -2.77 8.43 20.90
N PHE A 522 -2.57 8.87 19.66
CA PHE A 522 -1.34 8.75 18.90
C PHE A 522 -0.71 10.12 18.64
N ASP A 523 0.62 10.18 18.59
CA ASP A 523 1.30 11.42 18.22
C ASP A 523 1.17 11.74 16.73
N ILE A 524 1.03 10.72 15.88
CA ILE A 524 0.80 10.89 14.45
C ILE A 524 -0.05 9.75 13.87
N ALA A 525 -0.99 10.09 12.99
CA ALA A 525 -1.67 9.16 12.10
C ALA A 525 -1.18 9.35 10.66
N ILE A 526 -0.85 8.25 9.99
CA ILE A 526 -0.44 8.21 8.59
C ILE A 526 -1.49 7.42 7.82
N VAL A 527 -2.17 8.05 6.87
CA VAL A 527 -3.14 7.39 5.99
C VAL A 527 -2.49 7.16 4.63
N ASP A 528 -2.19 5.90 4.32
CA ASP A 528 -1.64 5.48 3.04
C ASP A 528 -2.75 5.16 2.03
N GLU A 529 -2.43 5.25 0.74
CA GLU A 529 -3.37 5.08 -0.38
C GLU A 529 -4.61 5.99 -0.22
N ALA A 530 -4.37 7.24 0.21
CA ALA A 530 -5.41 8.21 0.54
C ALA A 530 -6.30 8.60 -0.64
N THR A 531 -5.87 8.42 -1.88
CA THR A 531 -6.75 8.59 -3.06
C THR A 531 -7.89 7.59 -3.10
N GLN A 532 -7.69 6.41 -2.52
CA GLN A 532 -8.74 5.41 -2.42
C GLN A 532 -9.65 5.64 -1.21
N CYS A 533 -9.26 6.50 -0.26
CA CYS A 533 -9.99 6.70 0.98
C CYS A 533 -11.06 7.79 0.80
N ASP A 534 -12.26 7.55 1.32
CA ASP A 534 -13.25 8.61 1.48
C ASP A 534 -12.92 9.44 2.73
N ILE A 535 -13.38 10.69 2.75
CA ILE A 535 -13.08 11.63 3.84
C ILE A 535 -13.72 11.18 5.16
N ALA A 536 -14.97 10.69 5.10
CA ALA A 536 -15.77 10.39 6.28
C ALA A 536 -15.16 9.26 7.11
N SER A 537 -14.74 8.16 6.48
CA SER A 537 -14.14 7.03 7.19
C SER A 537 -12.81 7.35 7.89
N CYS A 538 -12.14 8.45 7.50
CA CYS A 538 -10.87 8.87 8.08
C CYS A 538 -11.02 9.85 9.26
N LEU A 539 -12.19 10.51 9.44
CA LEU A 539 -12.38 11.49 10.53
C LEU A 539 -12.20 10.88 11.93
N PRO A 540 -12.74 9.68 12.24
CA PRO A 540 -12.49 9.04 13.54
C PRO A 540 -11.01 8.68 13.76
N ILE A 541 -10.25 8.49 12.70
CA ILE A 541 -8.82 8.19 12.75
C ILE A 541 -8.05 9.45 13.16
N PHE A 542 -8.40 10.59 12.57
CA PHE A 542 -7.80 11.87 12.92
C PHE A 542 -8.12 12.27 14.35
N GLN A 543 -9.31 11.95 14.86
CA GLN A 543 -9.64 12.13 16.28
C GLN A 543 -8.66 11.40 17.21
N ARG A 544 -8.06 10.28 16.77
CA ARG A 544 -7.08 9.53 17.57
C ARG A 544 -5.67 10.09 17.51
N ALA A 545 -5.40 11.15 16.76
CA ALA A 545 -4.03 11.60 16.51
C ALA A 545 -3.83 13.10 16.69
N LYS A 546 -2.65 13.46 17.19
CA LYS A 546 -2.23 14.87 17.31
C LYS A 546 -1.87 15.47 15.95
N LYS A 547 -1.39 14.66 15.02
CA LYS A 547 -0.94 15.06 13.68
C LYS A 547 -1.37 14.07 12.62
N VAL A 548 -1.49 14.55 11.39
CA VAL A 548 -1.93 13.73 10.25
C VAL A 548 -0.99 13.83 9.06
N VAL A 549 -0.64 12.68 8.49
CA VAL A 549 0.08 12.57 7.23
C VAL A 549 -0.82 11.84 6.25
N VAL A 550 -1.05 12.45 5.10
CA VAL A 550 -1.87 11.86 4.05
C VAL A 550 -0.97 11.50 2.88
N ALA A 551 -0.90 10.22 2.53
CA ALA A 551 0.00 9.69 1.50
C ALA A 551 -0.81 9.05 0.37
N GLY A 552 -0.47 9.37 -0.88
CA GLY A 552 -1.17 8.81 -2.03
C GLY A 552 -0.72 9.40 -3.36
N ASP A 553 -1.50 9.13 -4.41
CA ASP A 553 -1.19 9.55 -5.78
C ASP A 553 -2.48 9.92 -6.53
N THR A 554 -2.64 11.21 -6.86
CA THR A 554 -3.78 11.79 -7.59
C THR A 554 -3.98 11.24 -9.01
N ASN A 555 -2.93 10.64 -9.59
CA ASN A 555 -2.95 10.03 -10.92
C ASN A 555 -3.28 8.53 -10.87
N GLN A 556 -3.55 7.98 -9.68
CA GLN A 556 -4.05 6.63 -9.48
C GLN A 556 -5.54 6.63 -9.12
N LEU A 557 -6.13 5.43 -9.08
CA LEU A 557 -7.55 5.23 -8.89
C LEU A 557 -8.07 5.87 -7.60
N ARG A 558 -9.22 6.54 -7.75
CA ARG A 558 -9.93 7.23 -6.68
C ARG A 558 -10.96 6.34 -6.00
N HIS A 559 -11.41 6.76 -4.82
CA HIS A 559 -12.58 6.16 -4.21
C HIS A 559 -13.81 6.37 -5.13
N ILE A 560 -14.72 5.39 -5.13
CA ILE A 560 -15.98 5.47 -5.87
C ILE A 560 -17.11 5.66 -4.87
N SER A 561 -17.94 6.67 -5.10
CA SER A 561 -19.18 6.91 -4.36
C SER A 561 -20.40 6.71 -5.26
N PHE A 562 -21.41 6.02 -4.74
CA PHE A 562 -22.70 5.77 -5.38
C PHE A 562 -23.78 6.77 -4.93
N LEU A 563 -23.48 7.63 -3.96
CA LEU A 563 -24.35 8.71 -3.48
C LEU A 563 -24.86 9.55 -4.66
N SER A 564 -26.16 9.84 -4.68
CA SER A 564 -26.74 10.69 -5.73
C SER A 564 -26.35 12.16 -5.53
N LYS A 565 -26.16 12.89 -6.64
CA LYS A 565 -25.84 14.33 -6.61
C LYS A 565 -26.93 15.12 -5.85
N THR A 566 -28.19 14.83 -6.12
CA THR A 566 -29.34 15.52 -5.48
C THR A 566 -29.42 15.28 -3.97
N GLN A 567 -29.06 14.08 -3.48
CA GLN A 567 -28.96 13.83 -2.04
C GLN A 567 -27.77 14.57 -1.42
N MET A 568 -26.62 14.54 -2.08
CA MET A 568 -25.43 15.26 -1.61
C MET A 568 -25.68 16.77 -1.49
N ASP A 569 -26.25 17.40 -2.52
CA ASP A 569 -26.56 18.84 -2.55
C ASP A 569 -27.56 19.22 -1.42
N ARG A 570 -28.50 18.32 -1.11
CA ARG A 570 -29.43 18.50 0.02
C ARG A 570 -28.71 18.47 1.37
N PHE A 571 -27.79 17.52 1.57
CA PHE A 571 -27.02 17.43 2.81
C PHE A 571 -26.08 18.62 2.97
N GLN A 572 -25.51 19.14 1.88
CA GLN A 572 -24.70 20.37 1.91
C GLN A 572 -25.54 21.56 2.42
N LYS A 573 -26.74 21.75 1.88
CA LYS A 573 -27.67 22.80 2.34
C LYS A 573 -28.13 22.62 3.78
N GLN A 574 -28.36 21.39 4.22
CA GLN A 574 -28.81 21.09 5.59
C GLN A 574 -27.76 21.42 6.65
N HIS A 575 -26.48 21.43 6.28
CA HIS A 575 -25.35 21.61 7.20
C HIS A 575 -24.52 22.86 6.85
N ASP A 576 -25.13 23.85 6.19
CA ASP A 576 -24.53 25.15 5.88
C ASP A 576 -23.15 25.07 5.19
N ILE A 577 -22.95 24.07 4.33
CA ILE A 577 -21.71 23.90 3.57
C ILE A 577 -21.69 24.90 2.40
N THR A 578 -20.91 25.96 2.54
CA THR A 578 -20.81 27.04 1.54
C THR A 578 -19.94 26.66 0.34
N ASP A 579 -18.83 25.95 0.55
CA ASP A 579 -17.92 25.51 -0.52
C ASP A 579 -18.30 24.12 -1.05
N SER A 580 -19.33 24.09 -1.90
CA SER A 580 -19.88 22.83 -2.47
C SER A 580 -18.89 22.05 -3.34
N ILE A 581 -17.88 22.72 -3.92
CA ILE A 581 -16.88 22.09 -4.81
C ILE A 581 -15.84 21.35 -3.98
N ARG A 582 -15.35 22.01 -2.93
CA ARG A 582 -14.33 21.47 -2.02
C ARG A 582 -14.90 20.34 -1.14
N PHE A 583 -16.14 20.48 -0.67
CA PHE A 583 -16.84 19.46 0.11
C PHE A 583 -17.63 18.48 -0.77
N ASN A 584 -17.14 18.15 -1.96
CA ASN A 584 -17.82 17.22 -2.87
C ASN A 584 -17.47 15.76 -2.53
N PHE A 585 -18.27 15.14 -1.66
CA PHE A 585 -18.07 13.75 -1.22
C PHE A 585 -17.94 12.72 -2.35
N ARG A 586 -18.63 12.95 -3.48
CA ARG A 586 -18.63 12.03 -4.62
C ARG A 586 -17.35 12.04 -5.43
N LYS A 587 -16.66 13.19 -5.50
CA LYS A 587 -15.53 13.42 -6.40
C LYS A 587 -14.19 13.62 -5.68
N LYS A 588 -14.20 13.95 -4.39
CA LYS A 588 -13.00 14.25 -3.60
C LYS A 588 -12.62 13.07 -2.72
N SER A 589 -11.47 12.48 -2.99
CA SER A 589 -10.83 11.55 -2.07
C SER A 589 -10.26 12.29 -0.86
N LEU A 590 -9.80 11.54 0.15
CA LEU A 590 -9.07 12.12 1.26
C LEU A 590 -7.85 12.94 0.77
N LEU A 591 -7.10 12.42 -0.21
CA LEU A 591 -5.93 13.12 -0.74
C LEU A 591 -6.33 14.43 -1.42
N ASP A 592 -7.36 14.42 -2.28
CA ASP A 592 -7.82 15.62 -2.99
C ASP A 592 -8.24 16.71 -2.00
N PHE A 593 -9.04 16.32 -1.01
CA PHE A 593 -9.49 17.22 0.03
C PHE A 593 -8.31 17.80 0.81
N THR A 594 -7.32 16.96 1.15
CA THR A 594 -6.14 17.40 1.92
C THR A 594 -5.27 18.37 1.11
N LEU A 595 -5.03 18.09 -0.16
CA LEU A 595 -4.27 18.97 -1.06
C LEU A 595 -4.94 20.35 -1.19
N GLU A 596 -6.27 20.39 -1.27
CA GLU A 596 -7.05 21.64 -1.32
C GLU A 596 -7.15 22.36 0.04
N HIS A 597 -6.83 21.68 1.14
CA HIS A 597 -6.77 22.23 2.50
C HIS A 597 -5.36 22.49 3.01
N THR A 598 -4.35 22.30 2.16
CA THR A 598 -2.97 22.55 2.51
C THR A 598 -2.49 23.72 1.68
N ALA A 599 -2.00 24.78 2.32
CA ALA A 599 -1.43 25.92 1.61
C ALA A 599 -0.28 25.43 0.72
N LYS A 600 -0.19 25.92 -0.53
CA LYS A 600 0.94 25.61 -1.42
C LYS A 600 2.24 26.05 -0.72
N GLY A 601 3.15 25.11 -0.48
CA GLY A 601 4.37 25.33 0.31
C GLY A 601 5.03 24.02 0.71
N ASP A 602 5.92 24.06 1.71
CA ASP A 602 6.76 22.92 2.11
C ASP A 602 5.97 21.67 2.55
N GLN A 603 4.70 21.78 2.94
CA GLN A 603 3.89 20.70 3.50
C GLN A 603 3.56 19.57 2.51
N ILE A 604 3.69 19.81 1.21
CA ILE A 604 3.42 18.83 0.14
C ILE A 604 4.75 18.47 -0.50
N VAL A 605 5.12 17.20 -0.48
CA VAL A 605 6.37 16.73 -1.07
C VAL A 605 6.10 15.58 -2.04
N LEU A 606 6.67 15.70 -3.25
CA LEU A 606 6.70 14.66 -4.27
C LEU A 606 7.88 13.72 -4.03
N LEU A 607 7.63 12.41 -4.05
CA LEU A 607 8.68 11.41 -4.19
C LEU A 607 9.00 11.24 -5.68
N ASP A 608 10.24 11.53 -6.07
CA ASP A 608 10.70 11.66 -7.45
C ASP A 608 11.56 10.49 -7.93
N GLU A 609 12.11 9.64 -7.06
CA GLU A 609 12.92 8.49 -7.48
C GLU A 609 12.08 7.21 -7.64
N HIS A 610 12.03 6.63 -8.85
CA HIS A 610 11.28 5.41 -9.19
C HIS A 610 12.15 4.15 -9.22
N TYR A 611 11.78 3.13 -8.44
CA TYR A 611 12.57 1.92 -8.21
C TYR A 611 11.96 0.61 -8.70
N ARG A 612 10.74 0.63 -9.27
CA ARG A 612 9.95 -0.60 -9.53
C ARG A 612 10.17 -1.18 -10.93
N SER A 613 9.81 -0.40 -11.93
CA SER A 613 9.61 -0.85 -13.31
C SER A 613 10.82 -0.52 -14.15
N LEU A 614 11.14 -1.36 -15.12
CA LEU A 614 12.17 -1.05 -16.12
C LEU A 614 11.82 0.23 -16.91
N PRO A 615 12.83 0.93 -17.47
CA PRO A 615 12.63 2.22 -18.14
C PRO A 615 11.53 2.20 -19.22
N GLU A 616 11.52 1.20 -20.11
CA GLU A 616 10.54 1.10 -21.19
C GLU A 616 9.09 0.99 -20.68
N ILE A 617 8.87 0.37 -19.51
CA ILE A 617 7.54 0.22 -18.89
C ILE A 617 7.03 1.56 -18.36
N ILE A 618 7.85 2.27 -17.57
CA ILE A 618 7.42 3.47 -16.85
C ILE A 618 7.46 4.74 -17.69
N ARG A 619 8.26 4.77 -18.77
CA ARG A 619 8.51 5.94 -19.63
C ARG A 619 7.23 6.70 -20.01
N PHE A 620 6.27 6.01 -20.63
CA PHE A 620 5.02 6.63 -21.07
C PHE A 620 4.26 7.25 -19.89
N SER A 621 4.20 6.55 -18.76
CA SER A 621 3.52 7.04 -17.56
C SER A 621 4.21 8.27 -16.97
N ASN A 622 5.55 8.28 -16.92
CA ASN A 622 6.34 9.43 -16.47
C ASN A 622 6.09 10.67 -17.35
N GLU A 623 6.07 10.50 -18.67
CA GLU A 623 5.84 11.57 -19.63
C GLU A 623 4.39 12.09 -19.58
N SER A 624 3.40 11.19 -19.61
CA SER A 624 1.99 11.57 -19.76
C SER A 624 1.31 11.99 -18.47
N PHE A 625 1.69 11.44 -17.32
CA PHE A 625 0.99 11.70 -16.05
C PHE A 625 1.82 12.48 -15.03
N TYR A 626 3.15 12.41 -15.09
CA TYR A 626 4.03 13.03 -14.08
C TYR A 626 4.95 14.12 -14.64
N GLY A 627 4.79 14.50 -15.92
CA GLY A 627 5.55 15.60 -16.52
C GLY A 627 7.07 15.42 -16.46
N GLN A 628 7.55 14.17 -16.58
CA GLN A 628 8.96 13.78 -16.46
C GLN A 628 9.60 14.08 -15.10
N ALA A 629 8.81 14.31 -14.05
CA ALA A 629 9.32 14.56 -12.71
C ALA A 629 9.98 13.32 -12.06
N LEU A 630 9.78 12.11 -12.60
CA LEU A 630 10.35 10.90 -12.01
C LEU A 630 11.74 10.59 -12.57
N ARG A 631 12.69 10.39 -11.65
CA ARG A 631 14.01 9.81 -11.90
C ARG A 631 13.93 8.30 -11.90
N ILE A 632 14.24 7.66 -13.03
CA ILE A 632 14.12 6.20 -13.19
C ILE A 632 15.38 5.50 -12.66
N MET A 633 15.34 5.01 -11.42
CA MET A 633 16.49 4.37 -10.75
C MET A 633 16.83 2.99 -11.31
N THR A 634 15.90 2.36 -12.02
CA THR A 634 16.09 1.09 -12.75
C THR A 634 16.81 1.27 -14.09
N GLN A 635 17.03 2.52 -14.52
CA GLN A 635 17.77 2.88 -15.74
C GLN A 635 19.28 2.69 -15.50
N THR A 636 19.70 1.43 -15.45
CA THR A 636 21.11 1.01 -15.44
C THR A 636 21.55 0.70 -16.87
N PRO A 637 22.86 0.61 -17.15
CA PRO A 637 23.32 0.30 -18.50
C PRO A 637 22.81 -1.06 -19.01
N LEU A 638 22.62 -2.03 -18.11
CA LEU A 638 21.98 -3.33 -18.41
C LEU A 638 20.52 -3.23 -18.83
N ASN A 639 19.79 -2.34 -18.20
CA ASN A 639 18.34 -2.27 -18.30
C ASN A 639 17.86 -1.17 -19.25
N HIS A 640 18.72 -0.23 -19.60
CA HIS A 640 18.40 0.94 -20.40
C HIS A 640 17.70 0.56 -21.71
N ASN A 641 18.34 -0.30 -22.50
CA ASN A 641 17.87 -0.74 -23.83
C ASN A 641 17.12 -2.07 -23.77
N LYS A 642 16.84 -2.58 -22.56
CA LYS A 642 16.17 -3.86 -22.41
C LYS A 642 14.71 -3.71 -22.83
N GLN A 643 14.31 -4.47 -23.84
CA GLN A 643 12.90 -4.59 -24.18
C GLN A 643 12.18 -5.27 -23.01
N ALA A 644 11.19 -4.57 -22.49
CA ALA A 644 10.35 -4.94 -21.37
C ALA A 644 8.85 -4.87 -21.73
N VAL A 645 8.50 -4.17 -22.82
CA VAL A 645 7.12 -4.07 -23.31
C VAL A 645 6.96 -4.84 -24.62
N PHE A 646 5.98 -5.75 -24.65
CA PHE A 646 5.70 -6.62 -25.80
C PHE A 646 4.26 -6.44 -26.28
N LEU A 647 4.11 -6.01 -27.53
CA LEU A 647 2.82 -5.76 -28.17
C LEU A 647 2.36 -6.99 -28.96
N HIS A 648 1.18 -7.51 -28.63
CA HIS A 648 0.57 -8.69 -29.24
C HIS A 648 -0.74 -8.30 -29.92
N LYS A 649 -0.65 -7.85 -31.18
CA LYS A 649 -1.83 -7.57 -32.01
C LYS A 649 -2.48 -8.89 -32.43
N THR A 650 -3.78 -9.01 -32.21
CA THR A 650 -4.58 -10.20 -32.56
C THR A 650 -5.73 -9.81 -33.49
N ASN A 651 -6.26 -10.78 -34.24
CA ASN A 651 -7.44 -10.57 -35.08
C ASN A 651 -8.76 -10.92 -34.34
N GLY A 652 -8.70 -10.98 -33.01
CA GLY A 652 -9.85 -11.33 -32.17
C GLY A 652 -10.99 -10.31 -32.27
N LEU A 653 -12.22 -10.80 -32.21
CA LEU A 653 -13.41 -9.95 -32.15
C LEU A 653 -14.10 -10.12 -30.81
N GLN A 654 -14.61 -9.01 -30.29
CA GLN A 654 -15.44 -9.00 -29.10
C GLN A 654 -16.79 -9.65 -29.42
N ASP A 655 -17.21 -10.62 -28.61
CA ASP A 655 -18.55 -11.21 -28.68
C ASP A 655 -19.63 -10.27 -28.11
N GLU A 656 -20.90 -10.66 -28.21
CA GLU A 656 -22.03 -9.88 -27.67
C GLU A 656 -21.96 -9.61 -26.16
N LYS A 657 -21.19 -10.43 -25.42
CA LYS A 657 -20.99 -10.30 -23.96
C LYS A 657 -19.81 -9.42 -23.62
N GLY A 658 -19.10 -8.91 -24.62
CA GLY A 658 -17.96 -8.05 -24.42
C GLY A 658 -16.64 -8.80 -24.23
N ILE A 659 -16.54 -10.08 -24.59
CA ILE A 659 -15.39 -10.95 -24.35
C ILE A 659 -14.59 -11.15 -25.65
N ASN A 660 -13.27 -11.10 -25.57
CA ASN A 660 -12.37 -11.42 -26.68
C ASN A 660 -11.64 -12.74 -26.39
N LEU A 661 -12.07 -13.84 -27.00
CA LEU A 661 -11.53 -15.18 -26.76
C LEU A 661 -10.12 -15.37 -27.30
N GLU A 662 -9.75 -14.69 -28.38
CA GLU A 662 -8.39 -14.81 -28.94
C GLU A 662 -7.37 -14.22 -27.97
N GLU A 663 -7.65 -13.05 -27.40
CA GLU A 663 -6.80 -12.48 -26.35
C GLU A 663 -6.73 -13.40 -25.11
N VAL A 664 -7.83 -14.05 -24.72
CA VAL A 664 -7.83 -15.04 -23.62
C VAL A 664 -6.87 -16.18 -23.94
N ASN A 665 -6.96 -16.75 -25.13
CA ASN A 665 -6.12 -17.89 -25.53
C ASN A 665 -4.63 -17.53 -25.52
N GLN A 666 -4.27 -16.36 -26.04
CA GLN A 666 -2.88 -15.89 -26.04
C GLN A 666 -2.34 -15.64 -24.62
N VAL A 667 -3.15 -15.05 -23.74
CA VAL A 667 -2.78 -14.87 -22.33
C VAL A 667 -2.52 -16.23 -21.66
N ILE A 668 -3.40 -17.21 -21.85
CA ILE A 668 -3.22 -18.55 -21.26
C ILE A 668 -1.97 -19.23 -21.81
N LYS A 669 -1.75 -19.19 -23.13
CA LYS A 669 -0.55 -19.74 -23.76
C LYS A 669 0.73 -19.13 -23.20
N HIS A 670 0.74 -17.82 -22.95
CA HIS A 670 1.90 -17.15 -22.36
C HIS A 670 2.17 -17.65 -20.92
N ILE A 671 1.12 -17.81 -20.10
CA ILE A 671 1.26 -18.38 -18.75
C ILE A 671 1.82 -19.81 -18.82
N GLU A 672 1.35 -20.63 -19.77
CA GLU A 672 1.86 -22.00 -19.97
C GLU A 672 3.35 -22.02 -20.25
N ILE A 673 3.85 -21.13 -21.11
CA ILE A 673 5.27 -21.05 -21.45
C ILE A 673 6.10 -20.73 -20.20
N VAL A 674 5.69 -19.74 -19.40
CA VAL A 674 6.40 -19.38 -18.16
C VAL A 674 6.38 -20.54 -17.16
N VAL A 675 5.22 -21.18 -16.97
CA VAL A 675 5.06 -22.30 -16.04
C VAL A 675 5.92 -23.50 -16.43
N GLU A 676 5.98 -23.85 -17.71
CA GLU A 676 6.77 -25.00 -18.18
C GLU A 676 8.28 -24.71 -18.09
N ASN A 677 8.72 -23.52 -18.50
CA ASN A 677 10.12 -23.09 -18.39
C ASN A 677 10.61 -23.10 -16.94
N GLU A 678 9.73 -22.79 -16.00
CA GLU A 678 10.04 -22.72 -14.58
C GLU A 678 9.60 -23.93 -13.77
N ARG A 679 9.26 -25.05 -14.42
CA ARG A 679 8.70 -26.22 -13.76
C ARG A 679 9.58 -26.74 -12.60
N LEU A 680 10.90 -26.79 -12.81
CA LEU A 680 11.89 -27.24 -11.83
C LEU A 680 12.36 -26.16 -10.84
N LEU A 681 12.00 -24.89 -11.07
CA LEU A 681 12.39 -23.78 -10.19
C LEU A 681 11.64 -23.82 -8.85
N HIS A 682 12.37 -23.51 -7.78
CA HIS A 682 11.79 -23.38 -6.44
C HIS A 682 10.82 -22.19 -6.38
N LYS A 683 9.75 -22.31 -5.58
CA LYS A 683 8.69 -21.30 -5.45
C LYS A 683 9.19 -19.88 -5.10
N SER A 684 10.29 -19.75 -4.37
CA SER A 684 10.85 -18.43 -4.00
C SER A 684 11.48 -17.68 -5.17
N LEU A 685 11.88 -18.40 -6.23
CA LEU A 685 12.51 -17.87 -7.43
C LEU A 685 11.56 -17.85 -8.64
N ALA A 686 10.38 -18.43 -8.49
CA ALA A 686 9.37 -18.48 -9.55
C ALA A 686 8.84 -17.08 -9.86
N THR A 687 8.68 -16.79 -11.15
CA THR A 687 8.18 -15.52 -11.65
C THR A 687 6.75 -15.29 -11.18
N SER A 688 6.50 -14.10 -10.62
CA SER A 688 5.17 -13.69 -10.24
C SER A 688 4.40 -13.12 -11.44
N ILE A 689 3.18 -13.64 -11.67
CA ILE A 689 2.38 -13.30 -12.86
C ILE A 689 1.12 -12.51 -12.48
N GLY A 690 0.87 -11.41 -13.18
CA GLY A 690 -0.37 -10.64 -13.09
C GLY A 690 -1.14 -10.68 -14.40
N VAL A 691 -2.44 -10.92 -14.33
CA VAL A 691 -3.35 -10.91 -15.49
C VAL A 691 -4.39 -9.81 -15.29
N LEU A 692 -4.34 -8.79 -16.14
CA LEU A 692 -5.19 -7.62 -16.03
C LEU A 692 -6.10 -7.47 -17.25
N SER A 693 -7.37 -7.19 -17.02
CA SER A 693 -8.23 -6.62 -18.05
C SER A 693 -9.10 -5.51 -17.48
N PRO A 694 -9.27 -4.37 -18.16
CA PRO A 694 -10.15 -3.29 -17.71
C PRO A 694 -11.62 -3.73 -17.61
N PHE A 695 -12.02 -4.76 -18.35
CA PHE A 695 -13.41 -5.20 -18.48
C PHE A 695 -13.72 -6.42 -17.63
N ARG A 696 -14.75 -6.31 -16.78
CA ARG A 696 -15.14 -7.37 -15.84
C ARG A 696 -15.49 -8.68 -16.54
N GLN A 697 -16.19 -8.64 -17.67
CA GLN A 697 -16.56 -9.87 -18.39
C GLN A 697 -15.34 -10.63 -18.92
N GLN A 698 -14.34 -9.91 -19.41
CA GLN A 698 -13.06 -10.50 -19.81
C GLN A 698 -12.34 -11.12 -18.61
N THR A 699 -12.26 -10.41 -17.47
CA THR A 699 -11.66 -10.98 -16.25
C THR A 699 -12.37 -12.24 -15.77
N ASN A 700 -13.71 -12.30 -15.86
CA ASN A 700 -14.48 -13.49 -15.51
C ASN A 700 -14.13 -14.68 -16.42
N GLN A 701 -13.97 -14.42 -17.72
CA GLN A 701 -13.61 -15.48 -18.67
C GLN A 701 -12.17 -15.96 -18.47
N LEU A 702 -11.21 -15.04 -18.32
CA LEU A 702 -9.82 -15.36 -17.97
C LEU A 702 -9.75 -16.19 -16.67
N THR A 703 -10.55 -15.84 -15.65
CA THR A 703 -10.64 -16.61 -14.40
C THR A 703 -11.06 -18.05 -14.66
N LYS A 704 -12.08 -18.28 -15.51
CA LYS A 704 -12.54 -19.63 -15.85
C LYS A 704 -11.44 -20.41 -16.57
N SER A 705 -10.81 -19.81 -17.58
CA SER A 705 -9.76 -20.45 -18.37
C SER A 705 -8.53 -20.81 -17.52
N ILE A 706 -8.08 -19.90 -16.64
CA ILE A 706 -6.95 -20.16 -15.74
C ILE A 706 -7.27 -21.32 -14.79
N LYS A 707 -8.47 -21.35 -14.19
CA LYS A 707 -8.87 -22.43 -13.27
C LYS A 707 -8.97 -23.80 -13.95
N GLN A 708 -9.37 -23.82 -15.21
CA GLN A 708 -9.46 -25.05 -15.99
C GLN A 708 -8.08 -25.58 -16.38
N LYS A 709 -7.13 -24.69 -16.64
CA LYS A 709 -5.81 -25.06 -17.16
C LYS A 709 -4.74 -25.25 -16.09
N PHE A 710 -4.81 -24.50 -14.99
CA PHE A 710 -3.80 -24.49 -13.94
C PHE A 710 -4.37 -24.91 -12.58
N ASP A 711 -3.64 -25.79 -11.90
CA ASP A 711 -3.98 -26.25 -10.56
C ASP A 711 -3.65 -25.19 -9.47
N LEU A 712 -4.14 -25.43 -8.25
CA LEU A 712 -3.94 -24.50 -7.12
C LEU A 712 -2.45 -24.36 -6.75
N THR A 713 -1.65 -25.41 -6.92
CA THR A 713 -0.21 -25.44 -6.64
C THR A 713 0.54 -24.51 -7.58
N THR A 714 0.25 -24.54 -8.88
CA THR A 714 0.84 -23.65 -9.89
C THR A 714 0.44 -22.20 -9.65
N ILE A 715 -0.86 -21.94 -9.41
CA ILE A 715 -1.37 -20.60 -9.10
C ILE A 715 -0.63 -20.00 -7.89
N LYS A 716 -0.43 -20.80 -6.82
CA LYS A 716 0.32 -20.37 -5.63
C LYS A 716 1.82 -20.26 -5.86
N LYS A 717 2.42 -21.10 -6.70
CA LYS A 717 3.87 -21.08 -7.02
C LYS A 717 4.24 -19.78 -7.72
N HIS A 718 3.52 -19.43 -8.79
CA HIS A 718 3.75 -18.23 -9.60
C HIS A 718 2.98 -17.01 -9.11
N LYS A 719 2.36 -17.07 -7.92
CA LYS A 719 1.57 -15.99 -7.32
C LYS A 719 0.60 -15.32 -8.32
N ILE A 720 -0.05 -16.14 -9.15
CA ILE A 720 -0.89 -15.67 -10.27
C ILE A 720 -2.04 -14.85 -9.68
N LYS A 721 -2.10 -13.56 -10.00
CA LYS A 721 -3.18 -12.67 -9.62
C LYS A 721 -3.94 -12.23 -10.86
N LEU A 722 -5.26 -12.13 -10.75
CA LEU A 722 -6.12 -11.70 -11.84
C LEU A 722 -7.12 -10.65 -11.38
N GLY A 723 -7.36 -9.63 -12.21
CA GLY A 723 -8.39 -8.65 -11.91
C GLY A 723 -8.45 -7.48 -12.88
N THR A 724 -9.27 -6.49 -12.51
CA THR A 724 -9.30 -5.18 -13.15
C THR A 724 -8.21 -4.27 -12.53
N PRO A 725 -7.94 -3.08 -13.10
CA PRO A 725 -7.00 -2.12 -12.49
C PRO A 725 -7.23 -1.87 -11.00
N TYR A 726 -8.49 -1.85 -10.54
CA TYR A 726 -8.86 -1.71 -9.12
C TYR A 726 -8.31 -2.82 -8.22
N HIS A 727 -8.21 -4.05 -8.72
CA HIS A 727 -7.68 -5.19 -7.96
C HIS A 727 -6.13 -5.20 -7.93
N PHE A 728 -5.49 -4.48 -8.84
CA PHE A 728 -4.03 -4.37 -8.93
C PHE A 728 -3.48 -3.07 -8.30
N GLN A 729 -4.32 -2.27 -7.67
CA GLN A 729 -3.87 -1.06 -7.00
C GLN A 729 -3.04 -1.42 -5.77
N GLY A 730 -1.80 -0.92 -5.72
CA GLY A 730 -0.81 -1.32 -4.71
C GLY A 730 -0.16 -2.69 -4.94
N GLU A 731 -0.59 -3.46 -5.94
CA GLU A 731 0.05 -4.71 -6.36
C GLU A 731 1.11 -4.48 -7.44
N GLU A 732 2.07 -5.39 -7.50
CA GLU A 732 3.07 -5.47 -8.56
C GLU A 732 3.40 -6.93 -8.86
N ARG A 733 3.79 -7.22 -10.09
CA ARG A 733 4.20 -8.55 -10.54
C ARG A 733 5.43 -8.44 -11.44
N ASP A 734 6.20 -9.50 -11.51
CA ASP A 734 7.39 -9.56 -12.38
C ASP A 734 6.96 -9.44 -13.84
N VAL A 735 5.91 -10.20 -14.20
CA VAL A 735 5.29 -10.19 -15.52
C VAL A 735 3.83 -9.77 -15.41
N MET A 736 3.41 -8.79 -16.21
CA MET A 736 2.01 -8.39 -16.36
C MET A 736 1.49 -8.71 -17.76
N LEU A 737 0.35 -9.39 -17.84
CA LEU A 737 -0.37 -9.73 -19.06
C LEU A 737 -1.67 -8.93 -19.13
N LEU A 738 -1.76 -7.98 -20.05
CA LEU A 738 -2.87 -7.03 -20.16
C LEU A 738 -3.72 -7.36 -21.39
N SER A 739 -4.97 -7.74 -21.17
CA SER A 739 -5.97 -7.96 -22.23
C SER A 739 -6.86 -6.72 -22.36
N MET A 740 -6.69 -5.99 -23.47
CA MET A 740 -7.34 -4.70 -23.70
C MET A 740 -8.74 -4.82 -24.29
N VAL A 741 -9.11 -5.93 -24.94
CA VAL A 741 -10.45 -6.24 -25.50
C VAL A 741 -10.95 -5.25 -26.57
N ALA A 742 -10.36 -4.06 -26.66
CA ALA A 742 -10.77 -3.01 -27.59
C ALA A 742 -10.59 -3.46 -29.04
N ASN A 743 -11.62 -3.19 -29.84
CA ASN A 743 -11.68 -3.43 -31.28
C ASN A 743 -12.39 -2.26 -31.99
N GLY A 744 -12.39 -2.24 -33.33
CA GLY A 744 -12.99 -1.17 -34.13
C GLY A 744 -14.50 -0.96 -33.92
N ASN A 745 -15.21 -1.96 -33.38
CA ASN A 745 -16.66 -1.92 -33.10
C ASN A 745 -16.98 -1.71 -31.61
N SER A 746 -15.98 -1.42 -30.78
CA SER A 746 -16.17 -1.27 -29.34
C SER A 746 -17.09 -0.10 -29.01
N HIS A 747 -18.05 -0.31 -28.11
CA HIS A 747 -18.97 0.73 -27.69
C HIS A 747 -18.23 1.94 -27.11
N PHE A 748 -18.68 3.17 -27.43
CA PHE A 748 -18.04 4.43 -27.02
C PHE A 748 -17.79 4.51 -25.50
N ALA A 749 -18.70 3.97 -24.69
CA ALA A 749 -18.53 3.90 -23.24
C ALA A 749 -17.31 3.09 -22.78
N SER A 750 -16.98 2.00 -23.48
CA SER A 750 -15.81 1.16 -23.20
C SER A 750 -14.51 1.90 -23.52
N LEU A 751 -14.47 2.60 -24.66
CA LEU A 751 -13.32 3.44 -25.04
C LEU A 751 -13.12 4.60 -24.07
N ASN A 752 -14.20 5.26 -23.63
CA ASN A 752 -14.10 6.33 -22.63
C ASN A 752 -13.62 5.82 -21.28
N TYR A 753 -13.99 4.60 -20.90
CA TYR A 753 -13.51 3.99 -19.67
C TYR A 753 -12.01 3.67 -19.72
N LEU A 754 -11.51 3.18 -20.87
CA LEU A 754 -10.07 3.00 -21.09
C LEU A 754 -9.30 4.32 -21.12
N ASN A 755 -9.92 5.40 -21.60
CA ASN A 755 -9.34 6.75 -21.64
C ASN A 755 -9.38 7.47 -20.28
N LYS A 756 -9.83 6.82 -19.21
CA LYS A 756 -9.65 7.38 -17.86
C LYS A 756 -8.19 7.25 -17.44
N GLU A 757 -7.54 8.39 -17.22
CA GLU A 757 -6.11 8.47 -16.88
C GLU A 757 -5.75 7.62 -15.67
N ASP A 758 -6.55 7.67 -14.60
CA ASP A 758 -6.32 6.90 -13.37
C ASP A 758 -6.39 5.38 -13.57
N VAL A 759 -7.38 4.92 -14.36
CA VAL A 759 -7.55 3.50 -14.72
C VAL A 759 -6.39 3.03 -15.60
N PHE A 760 -6.03 3.82 -16.61
CA PHE A 760 -5.00 3.48 -17.59
C PHE A 760 -3.61 3.47 -16.96
N ASN A 761 -3.27 4.52 -16.19
CA ASN A 761 -2.01 4.64 -15.50
C ASN A 761 -1.80 3.50 -14.50
N VAL A 762 -2.82 3.13 -13.72
CA VAL A 762 -2.72 1.95 -12.85
C VAL A 762 -2.49 0.68 -13.66
N ALA A 763 -3.17 0.48 -14.80
CA ALA A 763 -3.01 -0.72 -15.60
C ALA A 763 -1.57 -0.93 -16.10
N ILE A 764 -0.90 0.13 -16.56
CA ILE A 764 0.42 0.04 -17.22
C ILE A 764 1.63 0.17 -16.27
N THR A 765 1.42 0.36 -14.97
CA THR A 765 2.52 0.63 -13.99
C THR A 765 2.69 -0.47 -12.93
N ARG A 766 2.17 -1.68 -13.21
CA ARG A 766 2.19 -2.83 -12.26
C ARG A 766 3.33 -3.80 -12.52
N ALA A 767 3.92 -3.79 -13.72
CA ALA A 767 5.00 -4.68 -14.10
C ALA A 767 6.34 -4.22 -13.52
N ARG A 768 7.14 -5.16 -13.02
CA ARG A 768 8.55 -4.92 -12.67
C ARG A 768 9.47 -5.15 -13.86
N ASN A 769 9.36 -6.30 -14.49
CA ASN A 769 10.31 -6.76 -15.51
C ASN A 769 9.70 -6.78 -16.91
N GLU A 770 8.51 -7.35 -17.09
CA GLU A 770 7.89 -7.53 -18.41
C GLU A 770 6.41 -7.18 -18.42
N GLN A 771 5.96 -6.56 -19.51
CA GLN A 771 4.58 -6.19 -19.75
C GLN A 771 4.15 -6.60 -21.16
N HIS A 772 3.18 -7.51 -21.23
CA HIS A 772 2.61 -8.00 -22.49
C HIS A 772 1.23 -7.40 -22.69
N ILE A 773 1.03 -6.70 -23.80
CA ILE A 773 -0.26 -6.08 -24.14
C ILE A 773 -0.89 -6.82 -25.31
N PHE A 774 -2.04 -7.44 -25.04
CA PHE A 774 -2.88 -8.10 -26.03
C PHE A 774 -4.02 -7.16 -26.42
N TYR A 775 -4.15 -6.92 -27.73
CA TYR A 775 -5.16 -6.00 -28.28
C TYR A 775 -5.59 -6.45 -29.67
N SER A 776 -6.80 -6.07 -30.10
CA SER A 776 -7.32 -6.42 -31.44
C SER A 776 -7.76 -5.23 -32.28
N ILE A 777 -7.42 -4.00 -31.86
CA ILE A 777 -7.75 -2.78 -32.59
C ILE A 777 -6.61 -2.34 -33.51
N ASN A 778 -6.93 -1.73 -34.65
CA ASN A 778 -5.94 -0.97 -35.40
C ASN A 778 -5.70 0.37 -34.70
N SER A 779 -4.46 0.68 -34.30
CA SER A 779 -4.13 1.89 -33.52
C SER A 779 -4.62 3.17 -34.21
N GLU A 780 -4.54 3.24 -35.53
CA GLU A 780 -5.00 4.37 -36.35
C GLU A 780 -6.51 4.61 -36.30
N SER A 781 -7.31 3.58 -35.99
CA SER A 781 -8.77 3.70 -35.88
C SER A 781 -9.23 4.37 -34.58
N LEU A 782 -8.33 4.49 -33.59
CA LEU A 782 -8.61 5.21 -32.36
C LEU A 782 -8.40 6.72 -32.54
N PRO A 783 -9.17 7.58 -31.86
CA PRO A 783 -8.90 9.02 -31.82
C PRO A 783 -7.47 9.32 -31.35
N GLU A 784 -6.83 10.38 -31.84
CA GLU A 784 -5.47 10.78 -31.44
C GLU A 784 -5.33 11.04 -29.93
N ARG A 785 -6.39 11.54 -29.30
CA ARG A 785 -6.49 11.75 -27.85
C ARG A 785 -6.63 10.45 -27.03
N SER A 786 -6.72 9.29 -27.68
CA SER A 786 -6.88 8.01 -27.01
C SER A 786 -5.58 7.62 -26.31
N LEU A 787 -5.64 7.38 -24.99
CA LEU A 787 -4.49 6.94 -24.21
C LEU A 787 -3.93 5.62 -24.74
N LEU A 788 -4.81 4.70 -25.16
CA LEU A 788 -4.39 3.44 -25.76
C LEU A 788 -3.65 3.65 -27.10
N ARG A 789 -4.09 4.60 -27.93
CA ARG A 789 -3.39 4.91 -29.19
C ARG A 789 -2.01 5.49 -28.90
N GLN A 790 -1.95 6.51 -28.05
CA GLN A 790 -0.70 7.19 -27.67
C GLN A 790 0.30 6.20 -27.06
N TYR A 791 -0.20 5.32 -26.18
CA TYR A 791 0.61 4.27 -25.55
C TYR A 791 1.19 3.30 -26.58
N LEU A 792 0.36 2.74 -27.46
CA LEU A 792 0.84 1.81 -28.50
C LEU A 792 1.83 2.48 -29.46
N SER A 793 1.54 3.70 -29.93
CA SER A 793 2.43 4.45 -30.84
C SER A 793 3.77 4.80 -30.20
N SER A 794 3.83 4.93 -28.86
CA SER A 794 5.08 5.24 -28.16
C SER A 794 6.15 4.14 -28.29
N PHE A 795 5.76 2.91 -28.64
CA PHE A 795 6.68 1.79 -28.86
C PHE A 795 6.95 1.51 -30.35
N GLU A 796 6.13 2.04 -31.26
CA GLU A 796 6.35 1.93 -32.71
C GLU A 796 7.51 2.86 -33.15
N GLN A 797 7.65 4.01 -32.49
CA GLN A 797 8.83 4.87 -32.60
C GLN A 797 9.92 4.33 -31.66
N LYS A 798 10.85 3.53 -32.19
CA LYS A 798 12.09 3.20 -31.47
C LYS A 798 12.93 4.48 -31.34
N ASN A 799 12.62 5.30 -30.34
CA ASN A 799 13.54 6.31 -29.87
C ASN A 799 14.74 5.57 -29.28
N ILE A 800 15.79 5.44 -30.07
CA ILE A 800 17.12 5.15 -29.56
C ILE A 800 17.45 6.35 -28.69
N PHE A 801 17.34 6.20 -27.38
CA PHE A 801 17.87 7.20 -26.47
C PHE A 801 19.35 7.39 -26.82
N THR A 802 19.73 8.59 -27.23
CA THR A 802 21.12 8.97 -27.40
C THR A 802 21.73 9.14 -26.01
N HIS A 803 22.56 8.17 -25.62
CA HIS A 803 23.19 8.07 -24.28
C HIS A 803 24.35 9.01 -24.07
N GLN A 804 24.94 9.44 -25.17
CA GLN A 804 26.00 10.42 -25.17
C GLN A 804 25.32 11.77 -25.24
N ASN A 805 25.42 12.52 -24.14
CA ASN A 805 25.40 13.96 -24.30
C ASN A 805 26.53 14.31 -25.30
N GLU A 806 26.29 15.26 -26.20
CA GLU A 806 27.36 15.83 -27.05
C GLU A 806 28.33 16.62 -26.15
N LEU A 807 29.04 15.94 -25.25
CA LEU A 807 30.11 16.51 -24.47
C LEU A 807 31.36 16.40 -25.32
N THR A 808 31.96 17.56 -25.60
CA THR A 808 33.26 17.62 -26.23
C THR A 808 34.29 16.98 -25.30
N GLU A 809 34.95 15.91 -25.79
CA GLU A 809 36.09 15.31 -25.08
C GLU A 809 37.19 16.36 -24.96
N ASP A 810 37.51 16.75 -23.73
CA ASP A 810 38.67 17.59 -23.42
C ASP A 810 39.95 16.77 -23.33
N SER A 811 41.12 17.42 -23.30
CA SER A 811 42.41 16.72 -23.26
C SER A 811 42.58 15.84 -22.02
N PHE A 812 42.07 16.28 -20.87
CA PHE A 812 42.11 15.50 -19.64
C PHE A 812 41.32 14.20 -19.77
N SER A 813 40.10 14.27 -20.30
CA SER A 813 39.27 13.11 -20.56
C SER A 813 39.92 12.14 -21.57
N GLN A 814 40.61 12.66 -22.60
CA GLN A 814 41.33 11.82 -23.57
C GLN A 814 42.50 11.06 -22.94
N GLU A 815 43.28 11.71 -22.06
CA GLU A 815 44.39 11.07 -21.36
C GLU A 815 43.92 9.95 -20.43
N VAL A 816 42.90 10.22 -19.61
CA VAL A 816 42.31 9.21 -18.70
C VAL A 816 41.75 8.05 -19.51
N LYS A 817 41.01 8.32 -20.60
CA LYS A 817 40.49 7.29 -21.52
C LYS A 817 41.61 6.46 -22.15
N ALA A 818 42.74 7.06 -22.51
CA ALA A 818 43.89 6.34 -23.07
C ALA A 818 44.48 5.35 -22.07
N PHE A 819 44.62 5.72 -20.79
CA PHE A 819 45.04 4.81 -19.73
C PHE A 819 44.02 3.68 -19.50
N LEU A 820 42.73 3.99 -19.53
CA LEU A 820 41.67 3.01 -19.27
C LEU A 820 41.58 1.92 -20.36
N LYS A 821 41.99 2.22 -21.60
CA LYS A 821 42.01 1.24 -22.71
C LYS A 821 42.81 -0.02 -22.41
N GLN A 822 43.83 0.05 -21.55
CA GLN A 822 44.67 -1.11 -21.24
C GLN A 822 43.92 -2.23 -20.48
N PHE A 823 42.77 -1.92 -19.87
CA PHE A 823 42.01 -2.85 -19.04
C PHE A 823 40.94 -3.65 -19.80
N LYS A 824 40.87 -3.54 -21.13
CA LYS A 824 39.89 -4.21 -21.99
C LYS A 824 38.42 -3.96 -21.62
N ALA A 825 38.13 -2.86 -20.92
CA ALA A 825 36.78 -2.42 -20.59
C ALA A 825 36.28 -1.41 -21.63
N THR A 826 34.98 -1.44 -21.92
CA THR A 826 34.33 -0.43 -22.76
C THR A 826 34.20 0.87 -21.96
N THR A 827 34.63 2.00 -22.51
CA THR A 827 34.54 3.31 -21.85
C THR A 827 33.56 4.20 -22.58
N HIS A 828 32.52 4.63 -21.88
CA HIS A 828 31.51 5.58 -22.36
C HIS A 828 31.78 6.96 -21.74
N VAL A 829 31.70 8.03 -22.52
CA VAL A 829 31.87 9.42 -22.05
C VAL A 829 30.50 10.11 -22.02
N GLY A 830 30.18 10.83 -20.94
CA GLY A 830 28.92 11.57 -20.80
C GLY A 830 27.67 10.69 -20.72
N TYR A 831 27.76 9.56 -20.00
CA TYR A 831 26.71 8.54 -19.96
C TYR A 831 25.63 8.86 -18.92
N THR A 832 24.35 8.83 -19.30
CA THR A 832 23.25 9.14 -18.38
C THR A 832 22.72 7.90 -17.64
N ILE A 833 22.74 7.94 -16.30
CA ILE A 833 22.18 6.90 -15.42
C ILE A 833 21.23 7.55 -14.43
N ALA A 834 19.99 7.04 -14.35
CA ALA A 834 18.95 7.61 -13.50
C ALA A 834 18.86 9.14 -13.65
N GLY A 835 18.85 9.63 -14.90
CA GLY A 835 18.81 11.08 -15.21
C GLY A 835 20.03 11.90 -14.77
N LEU A 836 21.14 11.27 -14.37
CA LEU A 836 22.40 11.92 -14.00
C LEU A 836 23.49 11.59 -15.02
N SER A 837 24.23 12.61 -15.51
CA SER A 837 25.24 12.46 -16.58
C SER A 837 26.64 12.14 -16.05
N ILE A 838 27.01 10.87 -15.94
CA ILE A 838 28.35 10.45 -15.50
C ILE A 838 29.41 10.84 -16.54
N ASP A 839 30.53 11.38 -16.10
CA ASP A 839 31.58 11.89 -17.00
C ASP A 839 32.23 10.75 -17.78
N MET A 840 32.63 9.67 -17.08
CA MET A 840 33.04 8.42 -17.71
C MET A 840 32.44 7.21 -17.01
N LEU A 841 32.00 6.25 -17.81
CA LEU A 841 31.50 4.96 -17.35
C LEU A 841 32.31 3.84 -17.99
N LEU A 842 32.94 3.02 -17.15
CA LEU A 842 33.60 1.78 -17.53
C LEU A 842 32.61 0.61 -17.42
N GLU A 843 32.63 -0.25 -18.43
CA GLU A 843 31.80 -1.43 -18.52
C GLU A 843 32.64 -2.65 -18.88
N ASN A 844 32.51 -3.72 -18.09
CA ASN A 844 33.06 -5.04 -18.40
C ASN A 844 32.17 -6.13 -17.79
N ASN A 845 31.72 -7.11 -18.58
CA ASN A 845 30.92 -8.26 -18.12
C ASN A 845 29.75 -7.89 -17.16
N ASN A 846 28.98 -6.83 -17.48
CA ASN A 846 27.87 -6.33 -16.66
C ASN A 846 28.28 -5.71 -15.30
N ASN A 847 29.57 -5.50 -15.06
CA ASN A 847 30.09 -4.70 -13.97
C ASN A 847 30.36 -3.28 -14.46
N TYR A 848 30.08 -2.30 -13.60
CA TYR A 848 30.16 -0.88 -13.94
C TYR A 848 30.97 -0.11 -12.91
N LEU A 849 31.80 0.81 -13.39
CA LEU A 849 32.54 1.75 -12.57
C LEU A 849 32.46 3.13 -13.21
N GLY A 850 31.96 4.11 -12.48
CA GLY A 850 31.95 5.50 -12.94
C GLY A 850 33.15 6.27 -12.43
N ILE A 851 33.54 7.28 -13.20
CA ILE A 851 34.58 8.24 -12.85
C ILE A 851 33.97 9.65 -12.98
N ASP A 852 34.16 10.45 -11.94
CA ASP A 852 33.87 11.89 -11.88
C ASP A 852 35.20 12.63 -12.13
N LEU A 853 35.27 13.38 -13.24
CA LEU A 853 36.45 14.13 -13.64
C LEU A 853 36.33 15.57 -13.13
N ILE A 854 37.32 16.02 -12.36
CA ILE A 854 37.18 17.26 -11.59
C ILE A 854 38.23 18.30 -12.00
N GLY A 855 37.75 19.51 -12.30
CA GLY A 855 38.56 20.72 -12.30
C GLY A 855 39.23 21.10 -13.61
N TYR A 856 39.19 20.26 -14.67
CA TYR A 856 39.74 20.66 -15.97
C TYR A 856 38.82 21.67 -16.68
N PRO A 857 39.34 22.77 -17.28
CA PRO A 857 38.51 23.75 -17.99
C PRO A 857 37.78 23.11 -19.18
N GLY A 858 36.46 22.96 -19.06
CA GLY A 858 35.64 22.30 -20.09
C GLY A 858 34.33 21.73 -19.55
N SER A 859 33.84 20.69 -20.22
CA SER A 859 32.57 20.02 -19.91
C SER A 859 32.53 19.38 -18.51
N PHE A 860 33.70 19.09 -17.92
CA PHE A 860 33.87 18.38 -16.65
C PHE A 860 34.56 19.24 -15.58
N THR A 861 34.23 20.54 -15.53
CA THR A 861 34.90 21.46 -14.57
C THR A 861 34.42 21.25 -13.13
N ALA A 862 33.11 21.03 -12.93
CA ALA A 862 32.49 20.92 -11.61
C ALA A 862 32.45 19.47 -11.13
N ALA A 863 32.84 19.20 -9.88
CA ALA A 863 32.64 17.88 -9.30
C ALA A 863 31.19 17.59 -8.95
N PHE A 864 30.90 16.32 -8.75
CA PHE A 864 29.59 15.89 -8.26
C PHE A 864 29.42 16.26 -6.79
N ASP A 865 28.21 16.68 -6.42
CA ASP A 865 27.84 16.79 -5.01
C ASP A 865 27.70 15.41 -4.35
N ILE A 866 27.74 15.35 -3.02
CA ILE A 866 27.65 14.07 -2.30
C ILE A 866 26.30 13.36 -2.52
N GLU A 867 25.22 14.11 -2.76
CA GLU A 867 23.91 13.51 -3.04
C GLU A 867 23.94 12.70 -4.33
N ARG A 868 24.64 13.21 -5.35
CA ARG A 868 24.85 12.53 -6.62
C ARG A 868 25.66 11.25 -6.45
N TYR A 869 26.71 11.26 -5.63
CA TYR A 869 27.43 10.04 -5.23
C TYR A 869 26.48 9.05 -4.54
N ARG A 870 25.65 9.51 -3.60
CA ARG A 870 24.66 8.67 -2.89
C ARG A 870 23.63 8.07 -3.84
N ILE A 871 23.12 8.84 -4.80
CA ILE A 871 22.15 8.37 -5.80
C ILE A 871 22.76 7.24 -6.63
N LEU A 872 23.97 7.44 -7.15
CA LEU A 872 24.64 6.44 -8.00
C LEU A 872 25.04 5.19 -7.20
N HIS A 873 25.46 5.35 -5.94
CA HIS A 873 25.67 4.23 -5.02
C HIS A 873 24.38 3.43 -4.77
N ARG A 874 23.21 4.09 -4.65
CA ARG A 874 21.91 3.38 -4.53
C ARG A 874 21.52 2.62 -5.79
N VAL A 875 21.90 3.10 -6.97
CA VAL A 875 21.72 2.40 -8.25
C VAL A 875 22.65 1.18 -8.34
N GLY A 876 23.65 1.08 -7.48
CA GLY A 876 24.64 -0.01 -7.45
C GLY A 876 25.88 0.29 -8.28
N ILE A 877 26.14 1.57 -8.60
CA ILE A 877 27.30 2.00 -9.38
C ILE A 877 28.23 2.80 -8.49
N GLN A 878 29.45 2.30 -8.32
CA GLN A 878 30.49 3.01 -7.61
C GLN A 878 31.07 4.11 -8.50
N ILE A 879 31.21 5.32 -7.94
CA ILE A 879 31.81 6.48 -8.61
C ILE A 879 33.11 6.85 -7.90
N ILE A 880 34.14 7.13 -8.67
CA ILE A 880 35.44 7.57 -8.17
C ILE A 880 35.71 9.01 -8.62
N PRO A 881 35.95 9.96 -7.71
CA PRO A 881 36.45 11.29 -8.06
C PRO A 881 37.91 11.23 -8.51
N ILE A 882 38.24 11.89 -9.61
CA ILE A 882 39.60 12.09 -10.08
C ILE A 882 39.77 13.55 -10.50
N SER A 883 40.56 14.30 -9.72
CA SER A 883 40.91 15.67 -10.08
C SER A 883 42.03 15.71 -11.11
N TYR A 884 42.00 16.74 -11.97
CA TYR A 884 43.05 17.01 -12.95
C TYR A 884 44.43 17.10 -12.28
N LEU A 885 44.51 17.67 -11.07
CA LEU A 885 45.77 17.79 -10.34
C LEU A 885 46.25 16.45 -9.79
N SER A 886 45.35 15.57 -9.34
CA SER A 886 45.73 14.22 -8.89
C SER A 886 46.28 13.41 -10.05
N TRP A 887 45.63 13.49 -11.22
CA TRP A 887 46.13 12.88 -12.45
C TRP A 887 47.50 13.41 -12.87
N THR A 888 47.71 14.74 -12.81
CA THR A 888 48.92 15.39 -13.33
C THR A 888 50.12 15.30 -12.39
N TYR A 889 49.90 15.48 -11.08
CA TYR A 889 50.99 15.59 -10.08
C TYR A 889 51.16 14.34 -9.21
N HIS A 890 50.14 13.46 -9.12
CA HIS A 890 50.15 12.19 -8.37
C HIS A 890 49.80 11.01 -9.29
N GLN A 891 50.36 11.00 -10.50
CA GLN A 891 49.95 10.09 -11.56
C GLN A 891 50.13 8.61 -11.17
N GLU A 892 51.27 8.23 -10.58
CA GLU A 892 51.54 6.84 -10.19
C GLU A 892 50.55 6.33 -9.14
N GLU A 893 50.25 7.14 -8.11
CA GLU A 893 49.29 6.81 -7.05
C GLU A 893 47.87 6.69 -7.62
N THR A 894 47.45 7.66 -8.45
CA THR A 894 46.15 7.65 -9.12
C THR A 894 45.97 6.41 -9.99
N MET A 895 46.99 6.07 -10.79
CA MET A 895 46.97 4.89 -11.65
C MET A 895 46.96 3.58 -10.84
N LYS A 896 47.70 3.50 -9.73
CA LYS A 896 47.70 2.34 -8.84
C LYS A 896 46.34 2.15 -8.15
N PHE A 897 45.71 3.25 -7.73
CA PHE A 897 44.37 3.23 -7.15
C PHE A 897 43.32 2.77 -8.15
N LEU A 898 43.30 3.36 -9.36
CA LEU A 898 42.41 2.91 -10.44
C LEU A 898 42.58 1.42 -10.75
N LYS A 899 43.83 0.94 -10.85
CA LYS A 899 44.10 -0.49 -11.04
C LYS A 899 43.45 -1.36 -9.96
N LYS A 900 43.58 -0.97 -8.68
CA LYS A 900 42.96 -1.68 -7.55
C LYS A 900 41.43 -1.69 -7.68
N MET A 901 40.84 -0.53 -7.96
CA MET A 901 39.39 -0.39 -8.08
C MET A 901 38.79 -1.09 -9.29
N MET A 902 39.59 -1.32 -10.33
CA MET A 902 39.19 -2.07 -11.51
C MET A 902 39.35 -3.58 -11.36
N GLN A 903 40.05 -4.09 -10.32
CA GLN A 903 40.20 -5.53 -10.12
C GLN A 903 38.85 -6.28 -10.06
N PRO A 904 37.83 -5.82 -9.30
CA PRO A 904 36.52 -6.47 -9.28
C PRO A 904 35.75 -6.36 -10.61
N LEU A 905 36.09 -5.36 -11.44
CA LEU A 905 35.48 -5.17 -12.76
C LEU A 905 36.08 -6.14 -13.80
N ILE A 906 37.35 -6.53 -13.62
CA ILE A 906 38.11 -7.36 -14.56
C ILE A 906 38.10 -8.85 -14.16
N ALA A 907 38.00 -9.15 -12.87
CA ALA A 907 37.84 -10.50 -12.32
C ALA A 907 36.46 -11.08 -12.66
#